data_AF-A0A354I0Z0-F1
#
_entry.id   AF-A0A354I0Z0-F1
#
_cell.length_a   1.000
_cell.length_b   1.000
_cell.length_c   1.000
_cell.angle_alpha   90.00
_cell.angle_beta   90.00
_cell.angle_gamma   90.00
#
_symmetry.space_group_name_H-M   'P 1'
#
loop_
_entity.id
_entity.type
_entity.pdbx_description
1 polymer ?
#
loop_
_entity_poly.entity_id
_entity_poly.type
_entity_poly.pdbx_seq_one_letter_code
_entity_poly.pdbx_strand_id
1 'polypeptide(L)'
;MTACESRKPVRHSAMNAGYLAEAPAGEKGVESIVTTVAGTDKNAPEIVTSLTFDSEGRIISESNNNGNRAYAYDEFGVISAVGDDMVKAEYNEEGDLTHIHFGDTDSENPSDVYFTYDEAGRVTEHLSTRDTMSVSIYYEYTSEGLPSVKQVSYPGISSTINYDEKGLMATRTDFDRDGKELRTINYAYTFDDEGNWIKAVGKVKPNKWSRPKTFETITREISYYEGPYIKNEAAASAAPVTVSHASAPGRSSIDRYFDDLSYRFKMAPYTLGTSSTTMFVIMIILTVLGAGLAIWYGAAEFDVYDDLLGEPGANGMKRVWMYNWRPYQAVLYTMGCILVGLIASILVLLIVGGIFWGIMWVVKGILWCLYYLGWILAILGGLALFGKEPMGCLALIVGIFLIGCENWIERTGEMLVGWGENFLESANFFGFGLGLFTNFWDVIILIVFAPIALFVAFALVIIIFNLLLTGAEWVFTKIYSINRPCPQCGKHADYDYIIDGTPHPVALRPGIYGSFHHTHYSRLGIPEYRIPTMLLNGRDRLDRRCRACGAMINTSGSHSVGTDVHIGLVGHVGVGKTYLIFSGLKELMTEFGDDIEQVDNADRNLDVEVKSNQIHARRDIQTDRRTSYRAVQLMLKRSNHLVPYHLHFYDVAGEQFTTNTALNDDAMRFYTNVQSIVVVVDPLMIDTQAPGVRATVQFEQWQKEKNPRPMRYNPAETLASLNAYLEKYGRSARKIDLTFVLVKSDMGYFEAMGYPASPDSDRICEFMKKELGMTTLVNTGEMFRSVSFYATSVYTDNRSTLRELFFHLLRQRKISC
;
A
#
# COMPACT_ATOMS: atom_id res chain seq x y z
N MET A 1 -18.26 16.87 15.72
CA MET A 1 -17.14 17.82 15.71
C MET A 1 -16.50 17.72 14.34
N THR A 2 -17.05 18.40 13.32
CA THR A 2 -16.87 19.81 12.92
C THR A 2 -15.46 20.16 12.42
N ALA A 3 -15.48 20.86 11.28
CA ALA A 3 -14.43 21.69 10.66
C ALA A 3 -13.35 20.96 9.84
N CYS A 4 -13.55 20.91 8.52
CA CYS A 4 -12.80 21.72 7.55
C CYS A 4 -13.29 21.39 6.13
N GLU A 5 -14.44 21.97 5.78
CA GLU A 5 -14.94 22.05 4.41
C GLU A 5 -14.07 23.02 3.59
N SER A 6 -14.01 22.75 2.28
CA SER A 6 -13.30 23.50 1.25
C SER A 6 -13.42 25.02 1.38
N ARG A 7 -12.33 25.70 1.76
CA ARG A 7 -12.24 27.15 1.64
C ARG A 7 -11.94 27.53 0.18
N LYS A 8 -12.73 28.45 -0.37
CA LYS A 8 -12.52 29.10 -1.68
C LYS A 8 -11.18 29.87 -1.67
N PRO A 9 -10.54 30.12 -2.83
CA PRO A 9 -9.42 31.05 -2.87
C PRO A 9 -9.83 32.39 -2.25
N VAL A 10 -8.99 32.92 -1.36
CA VAL A 10 -9.21 34.16 -0.62
C VAL A 10 -9.52 35.27 -1.63
N ARG A 11 -10.73 35.85 -1.56
CA ARG A 11 -11.03 37.09 -2.28
C ARG A 11 -10.11 38.16 -1.72
N HIS A 12 -9.49 38.94 -2.61
CA HIS A 12 -8.54 40.03 -2.33
C HIS A 12 -8.55 40.47 -0.86
N SER A 13 -7.51 40.12 -0.08
CA SER A 13 -7.40 40.54 1.31
C SER A 13 -7.64 42.04 1.44
N ALA A 14 -8.39 42.50 2.44
CA ALA A 14 -8.79 43.90 2.66
C ALA A 14 -7.64 44.92 2.56
N MET A 15 -6.39 44.49 2.82
CA MET A 15 -5.17 45.27 2.59
C MET A 15 -5.02 45.78 1.15
N ASN A 16 -5.58 45.10 0.15
CA ASN A 16 -5.42 45.43 -1.27
C ASN A 16 -6.52 46.37 -1.81
N ALA A 17 -7.75 46.29 -1.26
CA ALA A 17 -8.92 46.96 -1.84
C ALA A 17 -8.84 48.50 -1.73
N GLY A 18 -8.35 49.03 -0.62
CA GLY A 18 -8.23 50.48 -0.42
C GLY A 18 -7.17 51.16 -1.30
N TYR A 19 -6.10 50.43 -1.65
CA TYR A 19 -4.99 50.95 -2.44
C TYR A 19 -5.17 50.71 -3.95
N LEU A 20 -5.74 49.56 -4.34
CA LEU A 20 -6.09 49.26 -5.73
C LEU A 20 -7.34 50.02 -6.23
N ALA A 21 -8.21 50.48 -5.32
CA ALA A 21 -9.32 51.37 -5.69
C ALA A 21 -8.86 52.72 -6.26
N GLU A 22 -7.65 53.17 -5.89
CA GLU A 22 -7.08 54.44 -6.37
C GLU A 22 -6.10 54.26 -7.54
N ALA A 23 -5.76 53.01 -7.91
CA ALA A 23 -4.89 52.65 -9.04
C ALA A 23 -5.39 51.32 -9.63
N PRO A 24 -6.50 51.33 -10.39
CA PRO A 24 -7.05 50.12 -10.96
C PRO A 24 -6.03 49.45 -11.88
N ALA A 25 -5.81 48.15 -11.69
CA ALA A 25 -4.91 47.39 -12.53
C ALA A 25 -5.34 47.49 -14.00
N GLY A 26 -4.53 48.19 -14.81
CA GLY A 26 -4.62 48.14 -16.28
C GLY A 26 -4.31 46.73 -16.79
N GLU A 27 -4.24 46.53 -18.12
CA GLU A 27 -3.99 45.21 -18.71
C GLU A 27 -2.68 44.54 -18.23
N LYS A 28 -1.71 45.34 -17.79
CA LYS A 28 -0.38 44.87 -17.36
C LYS A 28 -0.26 44.56 -15.86
N GLY A 29 -1.19 45.02 -15.01
CA GLY A 29 -1.07 44.89 -13.55
C GLY A 29 0.05 45.77 -12.95
N VAL A 30 -0.15 46.21 -11.71
CA VAL A 30 0.79 47.13 -11.02
C VAL A 30 1.79 46.31 -10.20
N GLU A 31 3.09 46.53 -10.42
CA GLU A 31 4.18 45.89 -9.68
C GLU A 31 4.54 46.69 -8.42
N SER A 32 4.61 48.02 -8.53
CA SER A 32 4.90 48.88 -7.40
C SER A 32 4.32 50.28 -7.56
N ILE A 33 4.00 50.92 -6.44
CA ILE A 33 3.57 52.32 -6.38
C ILE A 33 4.42 53.04 -5.33
N VAL A 34 5.09 54.11 -5.74
CA VAL A 34 5.74 55.05 -4.81
C VAL A 34 4.95 56.34 -4.80
N THR A 35 4.31 56.64 -3.67
CA THR A 35 3.53 57.87 -3.45
C THR A 35 4.34 58.86 -2.63
N THR A 36 4.48 60.08 -3.13
CA THR A 36 5.12 61.20 -2.43
C THR A 36 4.09 62.30 -2.18
N VAL A 37 3.92 62.72 -0.93
CA VAL A 37 3.03 63.84 -0.54
C VAL A 37 3.87 65.02 -0.09
N ALA A 38 3.80 66.12 -0.86
CA ALA A 38 4.45 67.38 -0.55
C ALA A 38 3.41 68.39 -0.01
N GLY A 39 3.61 68.86 1.22
CA GLY A 39 2.77 69.87 1.87
C GLY A 39 3.11 71.31 1.46
N THR A 40 2.47 72.29 2.11
CA THR A 40 2.72 73.73 1.86
C THR A 40 4.02 74.26 2.46
N ASP A 41 4.57 73.58 3.47
CA ASP A 41 5.84 73.94 4.10
C ASP A 41 7.01 73.24 3.38
N LYS A 42 7.89 74.04 2.76
CA LYS A 42 9.06 73.53 2.02
C LYS A 42 10.11 72.87 2.91
N ASN A 43 10.02 73.05 4.23
CA ASN A 43 10.96 72.50 5.20
C ASN A 43 10.40 71.27 5.94
N ALA A 44 9.14 70.91 5.71
CA ALA A 44 8.57 69.68 6.26
C ALA A 44 9.05 68.48 5.42
N PRO A 45 9.42 67.34 6.04
CA PRO A 45 9.81 66.14 5.30
C PRO A 45 8.65 65.66 4.43
N GLU A 46 8.95 65.35 3.16
CA GLU A 46 7.99 64.73 2.25
C GLU A 46 7.59 63.35 2.80
N ILE A 47 6.29 63.05 2.75
CA ILE A 47 5.81 61.73 3.15
C ILE A 47 5.94 60.82 1.94
N VAL A 48 6.85 59.85 2.02
CA VAL A 48 7.06 58.84 0.97
C VAL A 48 6.51 57.51 1.46
N THR A 49 5.63 56.91 0.66
CA THR A 49 5.10 55.57 0.89
C THR A 49 5.32 54.73 -0.36
N SER A 50 6.02 53.60 -0.23
CA SER A 50 6.27 52.64 -1.32
C SER A 50 5.56 51.33 -1.04
N LEU A 51 4.82 50.84 -2.03
CA LEU A 51 4.10 49.58 -1.99
C LEU A 51 4.57 48.69 -3.15
N THR A 52 4.71 47.40 -2.91
CA THR A 52 4.97 46.40 -3.94
C THR A 52 3.93 45.30 -3.88
N PHE A 53 3.59 44.75 -5.04
CA PHE A 53 2.54 43.77 -5.21
C PHE A 53 3.08 42.54 -5.91
N ASP A 54 2.53 41.36 -5.61
CA ASP A 54 2.78 40.14 -6.40
C ASP A 54 1.91 40.09 -7.68
N SER A 55 2.11 39.06 -8.49
CA SER A 55 1.39 38.85 -9.76
C SER A 55 -0.11 38.57 -9.59
N GLU A 56 -0.57 38.33 -8.36
CA GLU A 56 -1.99 38.17 -7.99
C GLU A 56 -2.60 39.47 -7.43
N GLY A 57 -1.82 40.55 -7.38
CA GLY A 57 -2.24 41.86 -6.88
C GLY A 57 -2.26 41.97 -5.35
N ARG A 58 -1.51 41.12 -4.64
CA ARG A 58 -1.39 41.16 -3.17
C ARG A 58 -0.16 41.95 -2.75
N ILE A 59 -0.27 42.79 -1.72
CA ILE A 59 0.87 43.55 -1.18
C ILE A 59 1.90 42.59 -0.58
N ILE A 60 3.14 42.67 -1.02
CA ILE A 60 4.26 41.89 -0.46
C ILE A 60 5.20 42.75 0.38
N SER A 61 5.22 44.06 0.16
CA SER A 61 5.89 44.99 1.05
C SER A 61 5.25 46.38 1.05
N GLU A 62 5.24 47.01 2.22
CA GLU A 62 4.95 48.42 2.43
C GLU A 62 6.14 49.08 3.12
N SER A 63 6.51 50.28 2.69
CA SER A 63 7.55 51.07 3.33
C SER A 63 7.07 52.51 3.40
N ASN A 64 7.24 53.13 4.56
CA ASN A 64 6.96 54.55 4.78
C ASN A 64 8.09 55.19 5.57
N ASN A 65 8.02 56.50 5.78
CA ASN A 65 9.03 57.26 6.55
C ASN A 65 9.29 56.73 7.98
N ASN A 66 8.44 55.86 8.52
CA ASN A 66 8.53 55.31 9.87
C ASN A 66 8.94 53.82 9.90
N GLY A 67 9.14 53.16 8.75
CA GLY A 67 9.65 51.79 8.68
C GLY A 67 9.08 50.96 7.53
N ASN A 68 9.64 49.75 7.38
CA ASN A 68 9.29 48.79 6.33
C ASN A 68 8.55 47.59 6.93
N ARG A 69 7.55 47.09 6.24
CA ARG A 69 6.79 45.89 6.57
C ARG A 69 6.71 44.98 5.36
N ALA A 70 7.15 43.73 5.55
CA ALA A 70 6.97 42.67 4.56
C ALA A 70 5.70 41.88 4.89
N TYR A 71 5.04 41.32 3.87
CA TYR A 71 3.84 40.52 4.03
C TYR A 71 4.06 39.15 3.41
N ALA A 72 3.77 38.09 4.17
CA ALA A 72 3.88 36.71 3.69
C ALA A 72 2.50 36.05 3.65
N TYR A 73 2.32 35.14 2.69
CA TYR A 73 1.08 34.41 2.47
C TYR A 73 1.34 32.91 2.42
N ASP A 74 0.39 32.10 2.87
CA ASP A 74 0.42 30.64 2.79
C ASP A 74 -0.10 30.10 1.44
N GLU A 75 -0.17 28.77 1.31
CA GLU A 75 -0.61 28.05 0.09
C GLU A 75 -2.05 28.37 -0.35
N PHE A 76 -2.85 29.00 0.50
CA PHE A 76 -4.24 29.39 0.22
C PHE A 76 -4.41 30.90 0.00
N GLY A 77 -3.30 31.67 0.03
CA GLY A 77 -3.31 33.12 -0.07
C GLY A 77 -3.72 33.81 1.23
N VAL A 78 -3.66 33.10 2.37
CA VAL A 78 -3.93 33.63 3.71
C VAL A 78 -2.66 34.26 4.27
N ILE A 79 -2.79 35.39 4.96
CA ILE A 79 -1.65 36.10 5.53
C ILE A 79 -1.02 35.28 6.67
N SER A 80 0.28 35.00 6.57
CA SER A 80 1.02 34.15 7.51
C SER A 80 2.02 34.93 8.37
N ALA A 81 2.52 36.07 7.88
CA ALA A 81 3.41 36.95 8.65
C ALA A 81 3.29 38.42 8.19
N VAL A 82 3.56 39.34 9.11
CA VAL A 82 3.69 40.79 8.85
C VAL A 82 4.96 41.30 9.52
N GLY A 83 5.94 41.75 8.73
CA GLY A 83 7.29 42.05 9.21
C GLY A 83 7.98 40.79 9.73
N ASP A 84 8.53 40.88 10.94
CA ASP A 84 9.13 39.73 11.65
C ASP A 84 8.10 38.97 12.53
N ASP A 85 6.87 39.48 12.63
CA ASP A 85 5.85 38.95 13.53
C ASP A 85 4.96 37.89 12.85
N MET A 86 4.81 36.75 13.51
CA MET A 86 3.82 35.74 13.15
C MET A 86 2.44 36.21 13.59
N VAL A 87 1.53 36.36 12.62
CA VAL A 87 0.17 36.84 12.87
C VAL A 87 -0.84 35.70 12.80
N LYS A 88 -1.94 35.80 13.55
CA LYS A 88 -3.08 34.91 13.37
C LYS A 88 -4.20 35.66 12.67
N ALA A 89 -4.67 35.11 11.57
CA ALA A 89 -5.74 35.68 10.77
C ALA A 89 -7.02 34.85 10.85
N GLU A 90 -8.17 35.52 10.99
CA GLU A 90 -9.50 34.93 10.98
C GLU A 90 -10.28 35.40 9.75
N TYR A 91 -11.17 34.54 9.27
CA TYR A 91 -11.88 34.72 8.00
C TYR A 91 -13.36 34.38 8.17
N ASN A 92 -14.25 35.05 7.42
CA ASN A 92 -15.68 34.72 7.34
C ASN A 92 -15.93 33.45 6.50
N GLU A 93 -17.20 33.03 6.37
CA GLU A 93 -17.60 31.84 5.60
C GLU A 93 -17.38 32.02 4.08
N GLU A 94 -17.32 33.26 3.61
CA GLU A 94 -17.05 33.66 2.24
C GLU A 94 -15.56 33.64 1.88
N GLY A 95 -14.67 33.57 2.88
CA GLY A 95 -13.21 33.54 2.72
C GLY A 95 -12.53 34.91 2.81
N ASP A 96 -13.22 35.95 3.25
CA ASP A 96 -12.70 37.29 3.46
C ASP A 96 -12.07 37.43 4.86
N LEU A 97 -10.99 38.20 4.95
CA LEU A 97 -10.21 38.41 6.17
C LEU A 97 -10.96 39.30 7.16
N THR A 98 -11.49 38.77 8.26
CA THR A 98 -12.27 39.55 9.22
C THR A 98 -11.45 40.09 10.38
N HIS A 99 -10.33 39.46 10.73
CA HIS A 99 -9.55 39.84 11.91
C HIS A 99 -8.08 39.39 11.79
N ILE A 100 -7.15 40.27 12.16
CA ILE A 100 -5.72 39.94 12.32
C ILE A 100 -5.32 40.22 13.77
N HIS A 101 -4.80 39.19 14.41
CA HIS A 101 -4.23 39.25 15.75
C HIS A 101 -2.71 39.28 15.65
N PHE A 102 -2.10 40.38 16.11
CA PHE A 102 -0.65 40.53 16.17
C PHE A 102 -0.15 39.98 17.51
N GLY A 103 0.73 38.98 17.45
CA GLY A 103 1.27 38.31 18.64
C GLY A 103 2.37 39.11 19.30
N ASP A 104 2.07 40.27 19.88
CA ASP A 104 3.03 41.01 20.69
C ASP A 104 3.17 40.38 22.09
N THR A 105 4.39 40.29 22.60
CA THR A 105 4.75 39.53 23.83
C THR A 105 4.37 40.22 25.16
N ASP A 106 3.90 41.48 25.13
CA ASP A 106 3.44 42.20 26.32
C ASP A 106 1.91 42.20 26.43
N SER A 107 1.41 41.31 27.29
CA SER A 107 0.02 40.84 27.40
C SER A 107 -1.01 41.82 27.96
N GLU A 108 -0.79 43.14 27.90
CA GLU A 108 -1.76 44.11 28.43
C GLU A 108 -2.56 44.85 27.34
N ASN A 109 -2.07 45.00 26.11
CA ASN A 109 -2.79 45.66 25.00
C ASN A 109 -2.45 45.05 23.62
N PRO A 110 -3.13 43.98 23.18
CA PRO A 110 -2.91 43.42 21.85
C PRO A 110 -3.24 44.43 20.75
N SER A 111 -2.39 44.50 19.72
CA SER A 111 -2.69 45.25 18.51
C SER A 111 -3.57 44.37 17.60
N ASP A 112 -4.82 44.74 17.42
CA ASP A 112 -5.79 43.97 16.62
C ASP A 112 -6.32 44.82 15.46
N VAL A 113 -6.64 44.15 14.35
CA VAL A 113 -7.22 44.78 13.16
C VAL A 113 -8.44 44.00 12.72
N TYR A 114 -9.59 44.67 12.62
CA TYR A 114 -10.88 44.11 12.21
C TYR A 114 -11.35 44.68 10.88
N PHE A 115 -12.04 43.84 10.10
CA PHE A 115 -12.65 44.22 8.83
C PHE A 115 -14.10 43.74 8.78
N THR A 116 -14.97 44.62 8.30
CA THR A 116 -16.39 44.34 8.05
C THR A 116 -16.67 44.48 6.57
N TYR A 117 -17.57 43.63 6.04
CA TYR A 117 -17.84 43.52 4.61
C TYR A 117 -19.34 43.72 4.30
N ASP A 118 -19.65 44.17 3.08
CA ASP A 118 -21.01 44.12 2.53
C ASP A 118 -21.30 42.80 1.80
N GLU A 119 -22.54 42.62 1.34
CA GLU A 119 -22.98 41.40 0.62
C GLU A 119 -22.22 41.16 -0.71
N ALA A 120 -21.54 42.18 -1.26
CA ALA A 120 -20.72 42.05 -2.45
C ALA A 120 -19.26 41.64 -2.12
N GLY A 121 -18.90 41.53 -0.84
CA GLY A 121 -17.55 41.21 -0.37
C GLY A 121 -16.61 42.41 -0.36
N ARG A 122 -17.14 43.64 -0.30
CA ARG A 122 -16.34 44.88 -0.22
C ARG A 122 -16.23 45.34 1.22
N VAL A 123 -15.07 45.88 1.60
CA VAL A 123 -14.82 46.36 2.97
C VAL A 123 -15.67 47.60 3.25
N THR A 124 -16.56 47.53 4.22
CA THR A 124 -17.38 48.67 4.67
C THR A 124 -16.79 49.35 5.91
N GLU A 125 -16.01 48.62 6.69
CA GLU A 125 -15.34 49.12 7.89
C GLU A 125 -13.97 48.46 8.08
N HIS A 126 -12.99 49.26 8.48
CA HIS A 126 -11.68 48.81 8.93
C HIS A 126 -11.38 49.49 10.27
N LEU A 127 -11.22 48.68 11.32
CA LEU A 127 -10.94 49.13 12.68
C LEU A 127 -9.59 48.59 13.12
N SER A 128 -8.65 49.48 13.46
CA SER A 128 -7.37 49.11 14.05
C SER A 128 -7.30 49.63 15.48
N THR A 129 -7.02 48.74 16.43
CA THR A 129 -6.89 49.05 17.86
C THR A 129 -5.48 48.76 18.33
N ARG A 130 -4.81 49.78 18.88
CA ARG A 130 -3.50 49.64 19.53
C ARG A 130 -3.48 50.50 20.80
N ASP A 131 -3.26 49.86 21.95
CA ASP A 131 -3.32 50.50 23.27
C ASP A 131 -4.64 51.26 23.51
N THR A 132 -4.57 52.58 23.70
CA THR A 132 -5.71 53.49 23.89
C THR A 132 -6.11 54.23 22.60
N MET A 133 -5.50 53.88 21.47
CA MET A 133 -5.74 54.51 20.17
C MET A 133 -6.50 53.56 19.25
N SER A 134 -7.69 53.98 18.82
CA SER A 134 -8.47 53.32 17.77
C SER A 134 -8.49 54.19 16.52
N VAL A 135 -8.18 53.59 15.37
CA VAL A 135 -8.41 54.20 14.05
C VAL A 135 -9.54 53.44 13.40
N SER A 136 -10.58 54.15 12.96
CA SER A 136 -11.67 53.55 12.19
C SER A 136 -11.80 54.20 10.81
N ILE A 137 -12.02 53.37 9.80
CA ILE A 137 -12.22 53.78 8.42
C ILE A 137 -13.52 53.16 7.93
N TYR A 138 -14.42 53.97 7.41
CA TYR A 138 -15.67 53.54 6.81
C TYR A 138 -15.69 53.84 5.32
N TYR A 139 -16.28 52.93 4.56
CA TYR A 139 -16.46 53.08 3.12
C TYR A 139 -17.92 52.94 2.73
N GLU A 140 -18.37 53.85 1.88
CA GLU A 140 -19.60 53.72 1.11
C GLU A 140 -19.24 53.55 -0.36
N TYR A 141 -20.07 52.79 -1.07
CA TYR A 141 -19.85 52.48 -2.48
C TYR A 141 -21.08 52.83 -3.31
N THR A 142 -20.86 53.20 -4.57
CA THR A 142 -21.91 53.34 -5.57
C THR A 142 -22.47 51.96 -5.96
N SER A 143 -23.62 51.97 -6.67
CA SER A 143 -24.21 50.75 -7.24
C SER A 143 -23.31 50.05 -8.27
N GLU A 144 -22.30 50.75 -8.81
CA GLU A 144 -21.36 50.23 -9.80
C GLU A 144 -20.08 49.64 -9.18
N GLY A 145 -19.95 49.67 -7.85
CA GLY A 145 -18.77 49.09 -7.17
C GLY A 145 -17.70 50.10 -6.77
N LEU A 146 -17.80 51.36 -7.20
CA LEU A 146 -16.79 52.39 -6.96
C LEU A 146 -16.98 53.04 -5.58
N PRO A 147 -15.91 53.48 -4.90
CA PRO A 147 -16.04 54.22 -3.65
C PRO A 147 -16.79 55.53 -3.89
N SER A 148 -17.77 55.84 -3.04
CA SER A 148 -18.51 57.12 -3.05
C SER A 148 -18.05 58.01 -1.90
N VAL A 149 -17.89 57.45 -0.71
CA VAL A 149 -17.45 58.16 0.50
C VAL A 149 -16.47 57.28 1.28
N LYS A 150 -15.40 57.90 1.78
CA LYS A 150 -14.49 57.32 2.78
C LYS A 150 -14.43 58.22 4.00
N GLN A 151 -14.80 57.70 5.16
CA GLN A 151 -14.63 58.42 6.42
C GLN A 151 -13.47 57.81 7.18
N VAL A 152 -12.56 58.66 7.66
CA VAL A 152 -11.39 58.24 8.42
C VAL A 152 -11.44 58.95 9.77
N SER A 153 -11.40 58.19 10.85
CA SER A 153 -11.40 58.70 12.21
C SER A 153 -10.10 58.35 12.90
N TYR A 154 -9.31 59.38 13.23
CA TYR A 154 -8.13 59.26 14.08
C TYR A 154 -8.41 59.90 15.44
N PRO A 155 -7.64 59.55 16.49
CA PRO A 155 -7.71 60.24 17.78
C PRO A 155 -7.45 61.75 17.63
N GLY A 156 -8.50 62.56 17.65
CA GLY A 156 -8.45 64.02 17.62
C GLY A 156 -8.73 64.70 16.27
N ILE A 157 -8.82 63.96 15.16
CA ILE A 157 -9.18 64.49 13.85
C ILE A 157 -9.94 63.43 13.05
N SER A 158 -11.00 63.83 12.35
CA SER A 158 -11.67 62.96 11.39
C SER A 158 -11.71 63.62 10.02
N SER A 159 -11.76 62.82 8.96
CA SER A 159 -11.83 63.30 7.59
C SER A 159 -12.92 62.57 6.83
N THR A 160 -13.71 63.31 6.06
CA THR A 160 -14.66 62.76 5.08
C THR A 160 -14.12 63.03 3.69
N ILE A 161 -13.94 61.98 2.91
CA ILE A 161 -13.45 62.01 1.55
C ILE A 161 -14.59 61.61 0.63
N ASN A 162 -14.95 62.48 -0.31
CA ASN A 162 -15.95 62.18 -1.33
C ASN A 162 -15.26 61.92 -2.66
N TYR A 163 -15.72 60.90 -3.36
CA TYR A 163 -15.20 60.48 -4.66
C TYR A 163 -16.12 60.96 -5.79
N ASP A 164 -15.56 61.17 -6.98
CA ASP A 164 -16.32 61.48 -8.18
C ASP A 164 -16.89 60.20 -8.86
N GLU A 165 -17.63 60.38 -9.95
CA GLU A 165 -18.24 59.28 -10.72
C GLU A 165 -17.21 58.28 -11.31
N LYS A 166 -15.91 58.62 -11.29
CA LYS A 166 -14.82 57.75 -11.74
C LYS A 166 -14.08 57.08 -10.58
N GLY A 167 -14.55 57.25 -9.34
CA GLY A 167 -13.91 56.71 -8.15
C GLY A 167 -12.64 57.44 -7.72
N LEU A 168 -12.42 58.69 -8.19
CA LEU A 168 -11.27 59.52 -7.79
C LEU A 168 -11.67 60.49 -6.69
N MET A 169 -10.77 60.76 -5.74
CA MET A 169 -11.07 61.65 -4.62
C MET A 169 -11.38 63.06 -5.13
N ALA A 170 -12.64 63.49 -5.08
CA ALA A 170 -13.06 64.81 -5.51
C ALA A 170 -12.76 65.85 -4.43
N THR A 171 -13.14 65.53 -3.19
CA THR A 171 -13.00 66.42 -2.03
C THR A 171 -12.59 65.68 -0.76
N ARG A 172 -11.80 66.33 0.09
CA ARG A 172 -11.51 65.90 1.46
C ARG A 172 -11.88 67.02 2.42
N THR A 173 -12.74 66.73 3.39
CA THR A 173 -13.11 67.65 4.46
C THR A 173 -12.56 67.11 5.78
N ASP A 174 -11.71 67.88 6.44
CA ASP A 174 -11.15 67.54 7.75
C ASP A 174 -11.97 68.22 8.86
N PHE A 175 -12.19 67.52 9.97
CA PHE A 175 -12.96 67.94 11.14
C PHE A 175 -12.12 67.79 12.42
N ASP A 176 -12.32 68.68 13.38
CA ASP A 176 -11.70 68.55 14.70
C ASP A 176 -12.43 67.53 15.61
N ARG A 177 -11.92 67.36 16.83
CA ARG A 177 -12.47 66.44 17.83
C ARG A 177 -13.94 66.69 18.19
N ASP A 178 -14.43 67.92 18.01
CA ASP A 178 -15.82 68.30 18.32
C ASP A 178 -16.73 68.21 17.08
N GLY A 179 -16.21 67.68 15.96
CA GLY A 179 -16.94 67.52 14.69
C GLY A 179 -17.05 68.79 13.88
N LYS A 180 -16.29 69.84 14.19
CA LYS A 180 -16.32 71.10 13.46
C LYS A 180 -15.38 71.04 12.26
N GLU A 181 -15.88 71.46 11.09
CA GLU A 181 -15.10 71.52 9.85
C GLU A 181 -13.89 72.45 10.01
N LEU A 182 -12.69 71.89 9.81
CA LEU A 182 -11.42 72.60 9.79
C LEU A 182 -11.14 73.17 8.40
N ARG A 183 -11.32 72.33 7.35
CA ARG A 183 -11.03 72.69 5.96
C ARG A 183 -11.63 71.70 4.99
N THR A 184 -11.94 72.18 3.78
CA THR A 184 -12.28 71.35 2.61
C THR A 184 -11.27 71.56 1.50
N ILE A 185 -10.73 70.47 0.95
CA ILE A 185 -9.71 70.41 -0.09
C ILE A 185 -10.33 69.79 -1.34
N ASN A 186 -10.12 70.40 -2.51
CA ASN A 186 -10.56 69.85 -3.80
C ASN A 186 -9.36 69.39 -4.60
N TYR A 187 -9.45 68.26 -5.27
CA TYR A 187 -8.34 67.68 -6.02
C TYR A 187 -8.54 67.79 -7.53
N ALA A 188 -7.42 67.91 -8.24
CA ALA A 188 -7.35 67.80 -9.68
C ALA A 188 -6.22 66.85 -10.04
N TYR A 189 -6.46 65.98 -11.03
CA TYR A 189 -5.59 64.84 -11.35
C TYR A 189 -4.94 64.97 -12.73
N THR A 190 -3.78 64.34 -12.88
CA THR A 190 -3.13 64.04 -14.15
C THR A 190 -2.81 62.55 -14.23
N PHE A 191 -2.94 61.96 -15.42
CA PHE A 191 -2.88 60.52 -15.66
C PHE A 191 -1.67 60.16 -16.54
N ASP A 192 -1.22 58.90 -16.43
CA ASP A 192 -0.30 58.28 -17.37
C ASP A 192 -1.03 57.67 -18.58
N ASP A 193 -0.25 57.08 -19.50
CA ASP A 193 -0.75 56.49 -20.73
C ASP A 193 -1.57 55.19 -20.51
N GLU A 194 -1.47 54.59 -19.31
CA GLU A 194 -2.24 53.40 -18.91
C GLU A 194 -3.55 53.79 -18.17
N GLY A 195 -3.81 55.10 -18.02
CA GLY A 195 -5.04 55.63 -17.43
C GLY A 195 -5.02 55.74 -15.90
N ASN A 196 -3.88 55.53 -15.25
CA ASN A 196 -3.70 55.70 -13.81
C ASN A 196 -3.27 57.12 -13.46
N TRP A 197 -3.76 57.68 -12.36
CA TRP A 197 -3.34 59.03 -11.97
C TRP A 197 -1.95 59.00 -11.34
N ILE A 198 -1.07 59.86 -11.85
CA ILE A 198 0.33 59.99 -11.41
C ILE A 198 0.58 61.27 -10.62
N LYS A 199 -0.37 62.20 -10.61
CA LYS A 199 -0.29 63.39 -9.76
C LYS A 199 -1.66 63.97 -9.44
N ALA A 200 -1.85 64.37 -8.19
CA ALA A 200 -3.03 65.05 -7.68
C ALA A 200 -2.63 66.37 -7.00
N VAL A 201 -3.34 67.45 -7.30
CA VAL A 201 -3.11 68.77 -6.67
C VAL A 201 -4.32 69.16 -5.84
N GLY A 202 -4.16 69.14 -4.52
CA GLY A 202 -5.17 69.53 -3.54
C GLY A 202 -5.16 71.05 -3.32
N LYS A 203 -6.31 71.71 -3.51
CA LYS A 203 -6.50 73.13 -3.24
C LYS A 203 -7.57 73.34 -2.18
N VAL A 204 -7.22 74.07 -1.13
CA VAL A 204 -8.18 74.42 -0.06
C VAL A 204 -9.21 75.41 -0.61
N LYS A 205 -10.49 75.14 -0.33
CA LYS A 205 -11.60 76.03 -0.65
C LYS A 205 -11.39 77.37 0.08
N PRO A 206 -11.34 78.50 -0.64
CA PRO A 206 -11.08 79.77 0.01
C PRO A 206 -12.26 80.24 0.86
N ASN A 207 -11.98 80.92 1.97
CA ASN A 207 -12.96 81.79 2.61
C ASN A 207 -13.30 82.95 1.65
N LYS A 208 -14.48 83.57 1.80
CA LYS A 208 -15.14 84.58 0.92
C LYS A 208 -14.25 85.71 0.32
N TRP A 209 -12.99 85.86 0.73
CA TRP A 209 -12.05 86.93 0.37
C TRP A 209 -10.62 86.45 -0.01
N SER A 210 -10.40 85.19 -0.38
CA SER A 210 -9.05 84.68 -0.72
C SER A 210 -9.00 83.86 -2.01
N ARG A 211 -7.82 83.80 -2.66
CA ARG A 211 -7.60 82.91 -3.81
C ARG A 211 -7.32 81.48 -3.31
N PRO A 212 -7.73 80.43 -4.04
CA PRO A 212 -7.41 79.05 -3.69
C PRO A 212 -5.88 78.89 -3.61
N LYS A 213 -5.38 78.40 -2.48
CA LYS A 213 -3.96 78.05 -2.32
C LYS A 213 -3.81 76.54 -2.44
N THR A 214 -2.78 76.11 -3.16
CA THR A 214 -2.34 74.71 -3.15
C THR A 214 -1.98 74.34 -1.72
N PHE A 215 -2.54 73.24 -1.27
CA PHE A 215 -2.37 72.74 0.09
C PHE A 215 -1.45 71.54 0.11
N GLU A 216 -1.64 70.62 -0.84
CA GLU A 216 -0.76 69.47 -1.02
C GLU A 216 -0.65 69.12 -2.49
N THR A 217 0.49 68.54 -2.85
CA THR A 217 0.70 67.87 -4.13
C THR A 217 1.07 66.43 -3.84
N ILE A 218 0.34 65.51 -4.44
CA ILE A 218 0.58 64.07 -4.34
C ILE A 218 1.11 63.63 -5.69
N THR A 219 2.26 62.97 -5.74
CA THR A 219 2.84 62.37 -6.95
C THR A 219 3.00 60.87 -6.75
N ARG A 220 2.74 60.10 -7.81
CA ARG A 220 2.89 58.65 -7.86
C ARG A 220 3.83 58.25 -8.98
N GLU A 221 4.78 57.41 -8.65
CA GLU A 221 5.57 56.64 -9.62
C GLU A 221 5.03 55.21 -9.61
N ILE A 222 4.55 54.74 -10.75
CA ILE A 222 3.91 53.43 -10.90
C ILE A 222 4.76 52.59 -11.85
N SER A 223 5.13 51.39 -11.41
CA SER A 223 5.76 50.37 -12.25
C SER A 223 4.77 49.25 -12.54
N TYR A 224 4.80 48.70 -13.76
CA TYR A 224 3.86 47.69 -14.26
C TYR A 224 4.61 46.43 -14.67
N TYR A 225 3.98 45.26 -14.57
CA TYR A 225 4.57 44.00 -15.00
C TYR A 225 4.74 43.91 -16.53
N GLU A 226 5.79 43.22 -16.99
CA GLU A 226 6.04 42.96 -18.42
C GLU A 226 5.29 41.73 -18.99
N GLY A 227 4.55 40.97 -18.16
CA GLY A 227 3.89 39.69 -18.53
C GLY A 227 2.39 39.62 -18.20
N PRO A 228 1.66 38.53 -18.54
CA PRO A 228 0.21 38.46 -18.39
C PRO A 228 -0.22 38.50 -16.91
N TYR A 229 -0.82 39.61 -16.50
CA TYR A 229 -1.49 39.79 -15.22
C TYR A 229 -2.75 38.91 -15.15
N ILE A 230 -2.86 38.07 -14.11
CA ILE A 230 -4.05 37.23 -13.92
C ILE A 230 -5.12 38.11 -13.26
N LYS A 231 -5.91 38.78 -14.11
CA LYS A 231 -7.07 39.52 -13.67
C LYS A 231 -8.09 38.52 -13.11
N ASN A 232 -8.29 38.49 -11.79
CA ASN A 232 -9.34 37.71 -11.15
C ASN A 232 -10.72 38.35 -11.44
N GLU A 233 -11.13 38.41 -12.71
CA GLU A 233 -12.43 38.94 -13.14
C GLU A 233 -13.61 38.01 -12.81
N ALA A 234 -13.35 36.79 -12.31
CA ALA A 234 -14.39 35.80 -12.05
C ALA A 234 -15.26 36.06 -10.79
N ALA A 235 -14.93 37.05 -9.95
CA ALA A 235 -15.71 37.32 -8.73
C ALA A 235 -16.89 38.30 -8.91
N ALA A 236 -16.92 39.09 -9.99
CA ALA A 236 -17.90 40.17 -10.16
C ALA A 236 -19.11 39.82 -11.05
N SER A 237 -19.11 38.70 -11.79
CA SER A 237 -20.18 38.38 -12.75
C SER A 237 -21.03 37.14 -12.44
N ALA A 238 -20.89 36.51 -11.27
CA ALA A 238 -21.69 35.35 -10.93
C ALA A 238 -23.01 35.76 -10.24
N ALA A 239 -24.09 35.81 -11.03
CA ALA A 239 -25.45 35.77 -10.49
C ALA A 239 -25.61 34.55 -9.56
N PRO A 240 -26.41 34.64 -8.48
CA PRO A 240 -26.48 33.58 -7.49
C PRO A 240 -27.14 32.35 -8.10
N VAL A 241 -26.34 31.34 -8.45
CA VAL A 241 -26.86 30.02 -8.80
C VAL A 241 -26.90 29.19 -7.53
N THR A 242 -28.10 29.01 -6.99
CA THR A 242 -28.43 27.94 -6.06
C THR A 242 -28.12 26.60 -6.72
N VAL A 243 -27.07 25.89 -6.28
CA VAL A 243 -26.91 24.46 -6.60
C VAL A 243 -26.51 23.68 -5.35
N SER A 244 -27.34 22.67 -5.11
CA SER A 244 -27.29 21.61 -4.12
C SER A 244 -25.98 20.84 -4.05
N HIS A 245 -25.61 20.47 -2.82
CA HIS A 245 -24.57 19.53 -2.45
C HIS A 245 -24.63 18.20 -3.23
N ALA A 246 -23.62 17.97 -4.06
CA ALA A 246 -23.18 16.63 -4.43
C ALA A 246 -21.65 16.60 -4.28
N SER A 247 -21.18 15.80 -3.34
CA SER A 247 -19.78 15.60 -2.95
C SER A 247 -18.93 15.07 -4.10
N ALA A 248 -17.81 15.75 -4.40
CA ALA A 248 -16.81 15.33 -5.39
C ALA A 248 -15.46 14.97 -4.71
N PRO A 249 -14.60 14.13 -5.34
CA PRO A 249 -13.71 13.18 -4.67
C PRO A 249 -12.41 13.79 -4.12
N GLY A 250 -11.97 13.27 -2.96
CA GLY A 250 -10.77 13.73 -2.22
C GLY A 250 -9.43 13.39 -2.89
N ARG A 251 -8.51 14.36 -2.89
CA ARG A 251 -7.11 14.19 -3.31
C ARG A 251 -6.26 13.56 -2.19
N SER A 252 -5.21 12.84 -2.57
CA SER A 252 -4.38 12.07 -1.64
C SER A 252 -3.39 12.96 -0.87
N SER A 253 -2.90 12.50 0.28
CA SER A 253 -1.85 13.20 1.05
C SER A 253 -0.52 13.32 0.31
N ILE A 254 -0.28 12.45 -0.68
CA ILE A 254 0.93 12.44 -1.50
C ILE A 254 0.94 13.64 -2.46
N ASP A 255 -0.21 13.95 -3.05
CA ASP A 255 -0.36 15.07 -3.98
C ASP A 255 -0.03 16.41 -3.30
N ARG A 256 -0.53 16.59 -2.07
CA ARG A 256 -0.24 17.78 -1.23
C ARG A 256 1.25 17.92 -0.90
N TYR A 257 1.93 16.81 -0.60
CA TYR A 257 3.37 16.82 -0.32
C TYR A 257 4.20 17.22 -1.56
N PHE A 258 3.83 16.75 -2.75
CA PHE A 258 4.54 17.14 -3.98
C PHE A 258 4.28 18.60 -4.39
N ASP A 259 3.08 19.13 -4.14
CA ASP A 259 2.75 20.53 -4.37
C ASP A 259 3.53 21.46 -3.42
N ASP A 260 3.59 21.14 -2.13
CA ASP A 260 4.42 21.82 -1.13
C ASP A 260 5.91 21.73 -1.47
N LEU A 261 6.42 20.56 -1.88
CA LEU A 261 7.80 20.40 -2.34
C LEU A 261 8.12 21.30 -3.55
N SER A 262 7.20 21.37 -4.53
CA SER A 262 7.32 22.24 -5.70
C SER A 262 7.37 23.71 -5.30
N TYR A 263 6.54 24.12 -4.34
CA TYR A 263 6.54 25.47 -3.79
C TYR A 263 7.85 25.79 -3.05
N ARG A 264 8.35 24.90 -2.18
CA ARG A 264 9.63 25.07 -1.47
C ARG A 264 10.81 25.20 -2.45
N PHE A 265 10.83 24.44 -3.55
CA PHE A 265 11.84 24.60 -4.60
C PHE A 265 11.73 25.94 -5.34
N LYS A 266 10.52 26.45 -5.58
CA LYS A 266 10.30 27.78 -6.18
C LYS A 266 10.67 28.93 -5.25
N MET A 267 10.44 28.75 -3.95
CA MET A 267 10.75 29.74 -2.92
C MET A 267 12.19 29.69 -2.41
N ALA A 268 12.93 28.61 -2.68
CA ALA A 268 14.32 28.42 -2.24
C ALA A 268 15.27 29.58 -2.60
N PRO A 269 15.17 30.24 -3.78
CA PRO A 269 16.01 31.41 -4.09
C PRO A 269 15.75 32.60 -3.17
N TYR A 270 14.51 32.75 -2.68
CA TYR A 270 14.06 33.89 -1.89
C TYR A 270 14.25 33.66 -0.38
N THR A 271 14.08 32.43 0.09
CA THR A 271 14.24 32.06 1.52
C THR A 271 15.68 31.77 1.93
N LEU A 272 16.56 31.42 0.98
CA LEU A 272 17.96 31.08 1.24
C LEU A 272 18.94 32.25 1.00
N GLY A 273 18.43 33.43 0.64
CA GLY A 273 19.23 34.65 0.45
C GLY A 273 20.39 34.53 -0.54
N THR A 274 20.28 33.66 -1.56
CA THR A 274 21.35 33.33 -2.50
C THR A 274 20.82 33.07 -3.92
N SER A 275 21.67 33.24 -4.94
CA SER A 275 21.42 32.89 -6.35
C SER A 275 21.46 31.37 -6.61
N SER A 276 20.62 30.60 -5.87
CA SER A 276 21.01 29.29 -5.31
C SER A 276 20.78 28.03 -6.15
N THR A 277 20.25 28.10 -7.38
CA THR A 277 20.08 26.88 -8.23
C THR A 277 21.42 26.23 -8.55
N THR A 278 22.46 27.03 -8.77
CA THR A 278 23.83 26.55 -9.05
C THR A 278 24.45 25.83 -7.86
N MET A 279 24.25 26.35 -6.63
CA MET A 279 24.75 25.73 -5.39
C MET A 279 24.11 24.36 -5.14
N PHE A 280 22.80 24.24 -5.36
CA PHE A 280 22.08 22.96 -5.28
C PHE A 280 22.63 21.94 -6.27
N VAL A 281 22.85 22.32 -7.53
CA VAL A 281 23.40 21.43 -8.56
C VAL A 281 24.82 20.97 -8.19
N ILE A 282 25.68 21.87 -7.74
CA ILE A 282 27.05 21.53 -7.31
C ILE A 282 27.02 20.56 -6.12
N MET A 283 26.17 20.82 -5.12
CA MET A 283 26.01 19.94 -3.96
C MET A 283 25.55 18.53 -4.37
N ILE A 284 24.57 18.43 -5.28
CA ILE A 284 24.08 17.13 -5.77
C ILE A 284 25.20 16.37 -6.46
N ILE A 285 25.95 17.02 -7.36
CA ILE A 285 27.08 16.41 -8.07
C ILE A 285 28.14 15.90 -7.07
N LEU A 286 28.54 16.74 -6.11
CA LEU A 286 29.51 16.36 -5.08
C LEU A 286 29.00 15.21 -4.21
N THR A 287 27.71 15.20 -3.87
CA THR A 287 27.08 14.15 -3.07
C THR A 287 27.10 12.81 -3.82
N VAL A 288 26.74 12.80 -5.11
CA VAL A 288 26.75 11.60 -5.95
C VAL A 288 28.17 11.07 -6.12
N LEU A 289 29.15 11.94 -6.37
CA LEU A 289 30.56 11.55 -6.48
C LEU A 289 31.11 10.98 -5.17
N GLY A 290 30.84 11.64 -4.04
CA GLY A 290 31.26 11.19 -2.71
C GLY A 290 30.63 9.85 -2.33
N ALA A 291 29.32 9.70 -2.55
CA ALA A 291 28.63 8.43 -2.31
C ALA A 291 29.16 7.32 -3.22
N GLY A 292 29.39 7.61 -4.51
CA GLY A 292 29.94 6.64 -5.47
C GLY A 292 31.34 6.16 -5.09
N LEU A 293 32.21 7.07 -4.65
CA LEU A 293 33.54 6.71 -4.14
C LEU A 293 33.47 5.86 -2.87
N ALA A 294 32.59 6.20 -1.94
CA ALA A 294 32.38 5.43 -0.71
C ALA A 294 31.85 4.02 -0.99
N ILE A 295 30.91 3.89 -1.93
CA ILE A 295 30.39 2.59 -2.39
C ILE A 295 31.49 1.77 -3.06
N TRP A 296 32.27 2.38 -3.96
CA TRP A 296 33.36 1.70 -4.66
C TRP A 296 34.44 1.21 -3.70
N TYR A 297 34.85 2.05 -2.75
CA TYR A 297 35.79 1.68 -1.70
C TYR A 297 35.23 0.56 -0.82
N GLY A 298 33.96 0.64 -0.43
CA GLY A 298 33.26 -0.38 0.32
C GLY A 298 33.20 -1.74 -0.38
N ALA A 299 32.94 -1.73 -1.68
CA ALA A 299 32.90 -2.92 -2.51
C ALA A 299 34.28 -3.57 -2.66
N ALA A 300 35.35 -2.78 -2.73
CA ALA A 300 36.71 -3.28 -2.95
C ALA A 300 37.41 -3.77 -1.66
N GLU A 301 37.14 -3.13 -0.52
CA GLU A 301 37.87 -3.37 0.73
C GLU A 301 37.11 -4.27 1.73
N PHE A 302 35.78 -4.22 1.72
CA PHE A 302 34.94 -4.85 2.74
C PHE A 302 33.98 -5.92 2.19
N ASP A 303 34.05 -6.24 0.89
CA ASP A 303 33.22 -7.25 0.21
C ASP A 303 31.71 -7.12 0.54
N VAL A 304 31.23 -5.89 0.74
CA VAL A 304 29.87 -5.59 1.25
C VAL A 304 28.77 -6.17 0.35
N TYR A 305 29.06 -6.31 -0.94
CA TYR A 305 28.12 -6.75 -1.96
C TYR A 305 28.30 -8.20 -2.41
N ASP A 306 29.16 -8.97 -1.72
CA ASP A 306 29.36 -10.39 -2.01
C ASP A 306 28.26 -11.25 -1.40
N ASP A 307 27.90 -12.32 -2.12
CA ASP A 307 26.91 -13.32 -1.71
C ASP A 307 25.56 -12.75 -1.26
N LEU A 308 25.07 -11.68 -1.91
CA LEU A 308 23.75 -11.09 -1.63
C LEU A 308 22.60 -12.11 -1.75
N LEU A 309 22.76 -13.11 -2.63
CA LEU A 309 21.77 -14.18 -2.78
C LEU A 309 21.81 -15.20 -1.62
N GLY A 310 22.80 -15.12 -0.73
CA GLY A 310 23.04 -16.03 0.38
C GLY A 310 23.95 -17.20 0.02
N GLU A 311 24.42 -17.91 1.05
CA GLU A 311 25.23 -19.12 0.91
C GLU A 311 24.36 -20.38 1.15
N PRO A 312 24.70 -21.53 0.53
CA PRO A 312 24.07 -22.80 0.86
C PRO A 312 24.29 -23.15 2.34
N GLY A 313 23.22 -23.51 3.05
CA GLY A 313 23.32 -23.99 4.42
C GLY A 313 23.97 -25.38 4.51
N ALA A 314 24.20 -25.87 5.74
CA ALA A 314 24.72 -27.22 5.99
C ALA A 314 23.84 -28.34 5.41
N ASN A 315 22.57 -28.05 5.15
CA ASN A 315 21.60 -28.92 4.51
C ASN A 315 21.56 -28.80 2.97
N GLY A 316 22.52 -28.11 2.35
CA GLY A 316 22.59 -27.89 0.90
C GLY A 316 21.50 -26.98 0.33
N MET A 317 20.71 -26.33 1.19
CA MET A 317 19.61 -25.46 0.78
C MET A 317 20.02 -24.00 0.89
N LYS A 318 19.77 -23.22 -0.18
CA LYS A 318 20.01 -21.77 -0.20
C LYS A 318 18.72 -21.02 0.11
N ARG A 319 18.75 -20.15 1.11
CA ARG A 319 17.62 -19.28 1.45
C ARG A 319 17.50 -18.18 0.39
N VAL A 320 16.27 -17.77 0.07
CA VAL A 320 16.07 -16.63 -0.84
C VAL A 320 16.55 -15.34 -0.16
N TRP A 321 17.08 -14.38 -0.94
CA TRP A 321 17.76 -13.16 -0.48
C TRP A 321 17.04 -12.41 0.66
N MET A 322 15.70 -12.32 0.63
CA MET A 322 14.90 -11.60 1.62
C MET A 322 14.92 -12.22 3.03
N TYR A 323 15.34 -13.48 3.13
CA TYR A 323 15.50 -14.19 4.41
C TYR A 323 16.97 -14.23 4.87
N ASN A 324 17.86 -13.54 4.16
CA ASN A 324 19.27 -13.39 4.49
C ASN A 324 19.51 -11.97 5.01
N TRP A 325 20.40 -11.83 5.99
CA TRP A 325 20.72 -10.54 6.59
C TRP A 325 21.66 -9.68 5.73
N ARG A 326 22.59 -10.31 4.97
CA ARG A 326 23.60 -9.60 4.16
C ARG A 326 23.03 -8.56 3.20
N PRO A 327 21.94 -8.80 2.45
CA PRO A 327 21.37 -7.78 1.57
C PRO A 327 20.88 -6.54 2.30
N TYR A 328 20.34 -6.69 3.51
CA TYR A 328 19.93 -5.54 4.33
C TYR A 328 21.15 -4.74 4.79
N GLN A 329 22.25 -5.40 5.14
CA GLN A 329 23.51 -4.72 5.45
C GLN A 329 24.05 -3.93 4.25
N ALA A 330 23.99 -4.50 3.05
CA ALA A 330 24.43 -3.81 1.83
C ALA A 330 23.59 -2.56 1.54
N VAL A 331 22.26 -2.62 1.74
CA VAL A 331 21.38 -1.45 1.61
C VAL A 331 21.66 -0.41 2.70
N LEU A 332 21.87 -0.83 3.95
CA LEU A 332 22.24 0.07 5.05
C LEU A 332 23.61 0.74 4.83
N TYR A 333 24.57 0.01 4.28
CA TYR A 333 25.87 0.56 3.90
C TYR A 333 25.72 1.61 2.80
N THR A 334 24.94 1.30 1.76
CA THR A 334 24.63 2.24 0.66
C THR A 334 23.96 3.52 1.20
N MET A 335 23.01 3.37 2.14
CA MET A 335 22.37 4.50 2.83
C MET A 335 23.40 5.34 3.60
N GLY A 336 24.32 4.70 4.33
CA GLY A 336 25.43 5.37 5.00
C GLY A 336 26.33 6.13 4.04
N CYS A 337 26.66 5.55 2.88
CA CYS A 337 27.46 6.22 1.84
C CYS A 337 26.77 7.47 1.29
N ILE A 338 25.45 7.45 1.08
CA ILE A 338 24.68 8.62 0.64
C ILE A 338 24.76 9.74 1.70
N LEU A 339 24.57 9.39 2.98
CA LEU A 339 24.64 10.35 4.08
C LEU A 339 26.04 10.95 4.22
N VAL A 340 27.09 10.13 4.15
CA VAL A 340 28.49 10.59 4.18
C VAL A 340 28.79 11.49 2.98
N GLY A 341 28.31 11.13 1.78
CA GLY A 341 28.45 11.96 0.59
C GLY A 341 27.80 13.34 0.73
N LEU A 342 26.63 13.41 1.37
CA LEU A 342 25.90 14.66 1.62
C LEU A 342 26.62 15.53 2.66
N ILE A 343 27.10 14.94 3.76
CA ILE A 343 27.87 15.68 4.76
C ILE A 343 29.19 16.18 4.16
N ALA A 344 29.88 15.34 3.36
CA ALA A 344 31.12 15.71 2.70
C ALA A 344 30.92 16.86 1.70
N SER A 345 29.83 16.85 0.93
CA SER A 345 29.55 17.92 -0.04
C SER A 345 29.32 19.27 0.64
N ILE A 346 28.57 19.30 1.75
CA ILE A 346 28.37 20.50 2.57
C ILE A 346 29.70 21.01 3.14
N LEU A 347 30.53 20.12 3.69
CA LEU A 347 31.85 20.48 4.23
C LEU A 347 32.77 21.03 3.14
N VAL A 348 32.80 20.42 1.95
CA VAL A 348 33.60 20.92 0.82
C VAL A 348 33.17 22.33 0.42
N LEU A 349 31.87 22.60 0.35
CA LEU A 349 31.36 23.94 0.03
C LEU A 349 31.79 24.99 1.07
N LEU A 350 31.71 24.65 2.37
CA LEU A 350 32.17 25.54 3.44
C LEU A 350 33.70 25.78 3.39
N ILE A 351 34.47 24.74 3.13
CA ILE A 351 35.95 24.82 3.04
C ILE A 351 36.37 25.68 1.84
N VAL A 352 35.73 25.52 0.67
CA VAL A 352 36.05 26.31 -0.52
C VAL A 352 35.81 27.81 -0.26
N GLY A 353 34.70 28.15 0.40
CA GLY A 353 34.40 29.53 0.82
C GLY A 353 35.47 30.10 1.75
N GLY A 354 35.82 29.36 2.80
CA GLY A 354 36.82 29.79 3.78
C GLY A 354 38.24 29.91 3.20
N ILE A 355 38.64 28.99 2.32
CA ILE A 355 39.96 29.01 1.65
C ILE A 355 40.07 30.24 0.74
N PHE A 356 39.04 30.55 -0.04
CA PHE A 356 39.07 31.70 -0.95
C PHE A 356 39.25 33.01 -0.17
N TRP A 357 38.48 33.20 0.90
CA TRP A 357 38.62 34.37 1.78
C TRP A 357 39.99 34.43 2.46
N GLY A 358 40.49 33.31 2.99
CA GLY A 358 41.81 33.23 3.61
C GLY A 358 42.96 33.57 2.64
N ILE A 359 42.87 33.12 1.38
CA ILE A 359 43.86 33.45 0.35
C ILE A 359 43.90 34.96 0.10
N MET A 360 42.76 35.65 0.05
CA MET A 360 42.73 37.11 -0.15
C MET A 360 43.45 37.86 0.98
N TRP A 361 43.29 37.41 2.23
CA TRP A 361 44.03 37.94 3.37
C TRP A 361 45.53 37.67 3.29
N VAL A 362 45.94 36.47 2.87
CA VAL A 362 47.35 36.15 2.66
C VAL A 362 47.98 37.05 1.59
N VAL A 363 47.27 37.29 0.48
CA VAL A 363 47.75 38.19 -0.58
C VAL A 363 47.89 39.62 -0.06
N LYS A 364 46.93 40.13 0.73
CA LYS A 364 47.05 41.43 1.41
C LYS A 364 48.30 41.47 2.30
N GLY A 365 48.55 40.41 3.07
CA GLY A 365 49.75 40.29 3.91
C GLY A 365 51.05 40.33 3.09
N ILE A 366 51.11 39.65 1.95
CA ILE A 366 52.28 39.67 1.04
C ILE A 366 52.51 41.08 0.50
N LEU A 367 51.46 41.80 0.09
CA LEU A 367 51.57 43.17 -0.39
C LEU A 367 52.10 44.12 0.69
N TRP A 368 51.66 43.97 1.95
CA TRP A 368 52.21 44.71 3.09
C TRP A 368 53.69 44.37 3.37
N CYS A 369 54.08 43.11 3.25
CA CYS A 369 55.48 42.70 3.34
C CYS A 369 56.35 43.36 2.25
N LEU A 370 55.84 43.50 1.02
CA LEU A 370 56.54 44.20 -0.07
C LEU A 370 56.73 45.70 0.23
N TYR A 371 55.75 46.34 0.86
CA TYR A 371 55.86 47.72 1.31
C TYR A 371 56.96 47.89 2.38
N TYR A 372 56.99 47.05 3.41
CA TYR A 372 58.06 47.08 4.42
C TYR A 372 59.44 46.72 3.86
N LEU A 373 59.49 45.81 2.88
CA LEU A 373 60.72 45.52 2.14
C LEU A 373 61.22 46.76 1.38
N GLY A 374 60.31 47.58 0.85
CA GLY A 374 60.62 48.88 0.25
C GLY A 374 61.32 49.82 1.22
N TRP A 375 60.84 49.94 2.46
CA TRP A 375 61.49 50.70 3.53
C TRP A 375 62.89 50.18 3.88
N ILE A 376 63.04 48.87 4.01
CA ILE A 376 64.33 48.24 4.30
C ILE A 376 65.34 48.54 3.17
N LEU A 377 64.92 48.38 1.91
CA LEU A 377 65.75 48.67 0.73
C LEU A 377 66.10 50.16 0.61
N ALA A 378 65.19 51.07 0.94
CA ALA A 378 65.43 52.51 0.95
C ALA A 378 66.46 52.90 2.04
N ILE A 379 66.33 52.35 3.25
CA ILE A 379 67.25 52.63 4.36
C ILE A 379 68.65 52.05 4.07
N LEU A 380 68.72 50.78 3.67
CA LEU A 380 69.99 50.11 3.35
C LEU A 380 70.66 50.71 2.11
N GLY A 381 69.91 51.04 1.07
CA GLY A 381 70.41 51.71 -0.13
C GLY A 381 70.97 53.10 0.18
N GLY A 382 70.30 53.86 1.05
CA GLY A 382 70.77 55.15 1.55
C GLY A 382 72.07 55.02 2.35
N LEU A 383 72.15 54.06 3.26
CA LEU A 383 73.37 53.78 4.04
C LEU A 383 74.54 53.32 3.17
N ALA A 384 74.29 52.47 2.16
CA ALA A 384 75.32 52.02 1.22
C ALA A 384 75.86 53.15 0.35
N LEU A 385 75.01 54.12 -0.02
CA LEU A 385 75.44 55.33 -0.72
C LEU A 385 76.31 56.25 0.14
N PHE A 386 76.03 56.36 1.44
CA PHE A 386 76.95 57.00 2.40
C PHE A 386 78.29 56.28 2.49
N GLY A 387 78.29 54.95 2.33
CA GLY A 387 79.49 54.10 2.23
C GLY A 387 80.25 54.18 0.89
N LYS A 388 79.80 55.00 -0.07
CA LYS A 388 80.34 55.14 -1.44
C LYS A 388 80.19 53.90 -2.34
N GLU A 389 79.29 52.97 -2.01
CA GLU A 389 79.00 51.83 -2.89
C GLU A 389 77.93 52.18 -3.95
N PRO A 390 78.22 52.04 -5.26
CA PRO A 390 77.31 52.48 -6.32
C PRO A 390 76.06 51.60 -6.45
N MET A 391 76.11 50.35 -5.98
CA MET A 391 74.96 49.43 -5.97
C MET A 391 73.81 49.90 -5.05
N GLY A 392 74.09 50.80 -4.10
CA GLY A 392 73.08 51.40 -3.22
C GLY A 392 72.02 52.25 -3.93
N CYS A 393 72.36 52.86 -5.08
CA CYS A 393 71.42 53.64 -5.89
C CYS A 393 70.22 52.81 -6.35
N LEU A 394 70.46 51.57 -6.80
CA LEU A 394 69.40 50.72 -7.35
C LEU A 394 68.44 50.26 -6.25
N ALA A 395 68.96 49.85 -5.09
CA ALA A 395 68.16 49.50 -3.92
C ALA A 395 67.34 50.69 -3.41
N LEU A 396 67.93 51.89 -3.40
CA LEU A 396 67.24 53.12 -3.00
C LEU A 396 66.08 53.48 -3.95
N ILE A 397 66.30 53.40 -5.28
CA ILE A 397 65.26 53.70 -6.28
C ILE A 397 64.09 52.71 -6.17
N VAL A 398 64.39 51.41 -6.07
CA VAL A 398 63.37 50.37 -5.92
C VAL A 398 62.63 50.52 -4.59
N GLY A 399 63.34 50.84 -3.51
CA GLY A 399 62.74 51.10 -2.20
C GLY A 399 61.80 52.30 -2.19
N ILE A 400 62.23 53.44 -2.75
CA ILE A 400 61.40 54.66 -2.86
C ILE A 400 60.19 54.42 -3.76
N PHE A 401 60.33 53.66 -4.84
CA PHE A 401 59.20 53.32 -5.72
C PHE A 401 58.14 52.49 -4.98
N LEU A 402 58.56 51.45 -4.25
CA LEU A 402 57.65 50.61 -3.46
C LEU A 402 56.93 51.39 -2.35
N ILE A 403 57.63 52.33 -1.70
CA ILE A 403 57.02 53.26 -0.73
C ILE A 403 56.03 54.21 -1.43
N GLY A 404 56.39 54.76 -2.59
CA GLY A 404 55.51 55.63 -3.37
C GLY A 404 54.23 54.95 -3.86
N CYS A 405 54.23 53.62 -3.95
CA CYS A 405 53.07 52.80 -4.27
C CYS A 405 52.20 52.42 -3.05
N GLU A 406 52.47 52.93 -1.84
CA GLU A 406 51.72 52.65 -0.60
C GLU A 406 50.20 52.73 -0.79
N ASN A 407 49.71 53.87 -1.30
CA ASN A 407 48.28 54.09 -1.51
C ASN A 407 47.67 53.09 -2.50
N TRP A 408 48.45 52.59 -3.47
CA TRP A 408 47.99 51.56 -4.40
C TRP A 408 47.97 50.19 -3.72
N ILE A 409 49.02 49.85 -2.96
CA ILE A 409 49.13 48.59 -2.20
C ILE A 409 47.99 48.46 -1.18
N GLU A 410 47.74 49.50 -0.39
CA GLU A 410 46.68 49.51 0.62
C GLU A 410 45.30 49.40 -0.04
N ARG A 411 45.02 50.20 -1.07
CA ARG A 411 43.75 50.17 -1.81
C ARG A 411 43.51 48.83 -2.49
N THR A 412 44.52 48.23 -3.10
CA THR A 412 44.40 46.90 -3.73
C THR A 412 44.23 45.80 -2.69
N GLY A 413 44.92 45.89 -1.55
CA GLY A 413 44.75 44.96 -0.43
C GLY A 413 43.33 44.99 0.15
N GLU A 414 42.78 46.18 0.40
CA GLU A 414 41.39 46.31 0.88
C GLU A 414 40.37 45.89 -0.18
N MET A 415 40.62 46.18 -1.46
CA MET A 415 39.76 45.73 -2.55
C MET A 415 39.71 44.19 -2.65
N LEU A 416 40.84 43.49 -2.48
CA LEU A 416 40.90 42.03 -2.51
C LEU A 416 40.21 41.39 -1.31
N VAL A 417 40.37 41.95 -0.11
CA VAL A 417 39.64 41.48 1.08
C VAL A 417 38.14 41.73 0.92
N GLY A 418 37.74 42.92 0.45
CA GLY A 418 36.35 43.22 0.15
C GLY A 418 35.75 42.32 -0.93
N TRP A 419 36.53 41.87 -1.92
CA TRP A 419 36.09 40.84 -2.86
C TRP A 419 35.86 39.48 -2.17
N GLY A 420 36.74 39.10 -1.24
CA GLY A 420 36.57 37.89 -0.42
C GLY A 420 35.33 37.96 0.48
N GLU A 421 35.07 39.11 1.11
CA GLU A 421 33.89 39.35 1.95
C GLU A 421 32.60 39.34 1.12
N ASN A 422 32.56 40.06 0.00
CA ASN A 422 31.43 40.03 -0.94
C ASN A 422 31.16 38.63 -1.48
N PHE A 423 32.20 37.81 -1.71
CA PHE A 423 32.02 36.42 -2.11
C PHE A 423 31.39 35.57 -1.01
N LEU A 424 31.83 35.71 0.25
CA LEU A 424 31.24 35.00 1.39
C LEU A 424 29.79 35.44 1.66
N GLU A 425 29.51 36.74 1.60
CA GLU A 425 28.17 37.30 1.79
C GLU A 425 27.23 36.91 0.64
N SER A 426 27.68 37.01 -0.62
CA SER A 426 26.87 36.65 -1.79
C SER A 426 26.64 35.14 -1.91
N ALA A 427 27.62 34.31 -1.51
CA ALA A 427 27.46 32.87 -1.53
C ALA A 427 26.70 32.32 -0.31
N ASN A 428 26.70 33.04 0.82
CA ASN A 428 26.02 32.73 2.08
C ASN A 428 25.99 31.23 2.40
N PHE A 429 27.15 30.56 2.34
CA PHE A 429 27.23 29.10 2.50
C PHE A 429 26.63 28.59 3.81
N PHE A 430 26.71 29.40 4.87
CA PHE A 430 26.14 29.08 6.17
C PHE A 430 24.60 29.18 6.17
N GLY A 431 24.04 30.25 5.60
CA GLY A 431 22.59 30.39 5.42
C GLY A 431 22.02 29.33 4.48
N PHE A 432 22.75 28.99 3.42
CA PHE A 432 22.40 27.87 2.53
C PHE A 432 22.37 26.52 3.28
N GLY A 433 23.38 26.22 4.08
CA GLY A 433 23.44 24.99 4.88
C GLY A 433 22.35 24.89 5.94
N LEU A 434 22.07 25.98 6.68
CA LEU A 434 20.96 26.03 7.64
C LEU A 434 19.61 25.91 6.95
N GLY A 435 19.42 26.60 5.84
CA GLY A 435 18.19 26.59 5.09
C GLY A 435 17.86 25.26 4.40
N LEU A 436 18.89 24.47 4.04
CA LEU A 436 18.72 23.06 3.65
C LEU A 436 18.12 22.23 4.79
N PHE A 437 18.59 22.43 6.02
CA PHE A 437 18.09 21.70 7.18
C PHE A 437 16.70 22.18 7.60
N THR A 438 16.39 23.47 7.58
CA THR A 438 15.07 23.97 7.98
C THR A 438 13.97 23.63 6.97
N ASN A 439 14.26 23.75 5.67
CA ASN A 439 13.24 23.64 4.62
C ASN A 439 13.19 22.26 3.93
N PHE A 440 14.27 21.47 3.98
CA PHE A 440 14.40 20.22 3.21
C PHE A 440 14.86 18.99 4.03
N TRP A 441 14.84 19.04 5.37
CA TRP A 441 15.25 17.88 6.19
C TRP A 441 14.41 16.63 5.93
N ASP A 442 13.11 16.80 5.69
CA ASP A 442 12.15 15.75 5.37
C ASP A 442 12.50 15.06 4.04
N VAL A 443 12.85 15.85 3.02
CA VAL A 443 13.31 15.35 1.71
C VAL A 443 14.62 14.59 1.85
N ILE A 444 15.57 15.10 2.64
CA ILE A 444 16.86 14.44 2.87
C ILE A 444 16.64 13.08 3.55
N ILE A 445 15.81 13.02 4.59
CA ILE A 445 15.45 11.75 5.24
C ILE A 445 14.77 10.81 4.25
N LEU A 446 13.82 11.31 3.44
CA LEU A 446 13.13 10.49 2.46
C LEU A 446 14.11 9.88 1.45
N ILE A 447 15.06 10.65 0.92
CA ILE A 447 16.07 10.14 -0.04
C ILE A 447 17.01 9.12 0.62
N VAL A 448 17.46 9.38 1.84
CA VAL A 448 18.39 8.50 2.57
C VAL A 448 17.70 7.18 2.93
N PHE A 449 16.46 7.21 3.41
CA PHE A 449 15.74 6.01 3.87
C PHE A 449 14.87 5.33 2.77
N ALA A 450 14.64 5.96 1.63
CA ALA A 450 13.88 5.35 0.53
C ALA A 450 14.44 3.99 0.05
N PRO A 451 15.77 3.79 -0.11
CA PRO A 451 16.31 2.50 -0.53
C PRO A 451 15.93 1.35 0.39
N ILE A 452 16.03 1.53 1.72
CA ILE A 452 15.67 0.48 2.68
C ILE A 452 14.16 0.26 2.73
N ALA A 453 13.37 1.33 2.64
CA ALA A 453 11.91 1.23 2.63
C ALA A 453 11.41 0.45 1.40
N LEU A 454 11.93 0.77 0.20
CA LEU A 454 11.61 0.07 -1.05
C LEU A 454 12.08 -1.39 -1.01
N PHE A 455 13.28 -1.64 -0.47
CA PHE A 455 13.83 -2.98 -0.34
C PHE A 455 12.98 -3.87 0.59
N VAL A 456 12.58 -3.35 1.75
CA VAL A 456 11.68 -4.03 2.69
C VAL A 456 10.29 -4.22 2.09
N ALA A 457 9.75 -3.22 1.39
CA ALA A 457 8.46 -3.34 0.72
C ALA A 457 8.48 -4.46 -0.34
N PHE A 458 9.53 -4.54 -1.16
CA PHE A 458 9.68 -5.61 -2.14
C PHE A 458 9.81 -7.00 -1.48
N ALA A 459 10.58 -7.11 -0.39
CA ALA A 459 10.66 -8.33 0.40
C ALA A 459 9.28 -8.74 0.96
N LEU A 460 8.51 -7.80 1.52
CA LEU A 460 7.17 -8.04 2.05
C LEU A 460 6.20 -8.52 0.97
N VAL A 461 6.24 -7.92 -0.23
CA VAL A 461 5.41 -8.35 -1.36
C VAL A 461 5.65 -9.82 -1.69
N ILE A 462 6.91 -10.27 -1.75
CA ILE A 462 7.23 -11.68 -2.03
C ILE A 462 6.81 -12.60 -0.88
N ILE A 463 6.98 -12.16 0.38
CA ILE A 463 6.52 -12.93 1.55
C ILE A 463 5.00 -13.10 1.54
N ILE A 464 4.26 -12.03 1.28
CA ILE A 464 2.79 -12.05 1.13
C ILE A 464 2.41 -12.97 -0.02
N PHE A 465 3.10 -12.88 -1.16
CA PHE A 465 2.88 -13.77 -2.29
C PHE A 465 3.06 -15.26 -1.93
N ASN A 466 4.11 -15.61 -1.18
CA ASN A 466 4.32 -16.98 -0.69
C ASN A 466 3.21 -17.44 0.27
N LEU A 467 2.71 -16.55 1.13
CA LEU A 467 1.57 -16.83 2.01
C LEU A 467 0.29 -17.06 1.20
N LEU A 468 0.05 -16.24 0.17
CA LEU A 468 -1.09 -16.41 -0.75
C LEU A 468 -1.01 -17.73 -1.51
N LEU A 469 0.16 -18.13 -2.00
CA LEU A 469 0.35 -19.44 -2.64
C LEU A 469 0.05 -20.60 -1.68
N THR A 470 0.54 -20.51 -0.45
CA THR A 470 0.27 -21.53 0.58
C THR A 470 -1.23 -21.58 0.92
N GLY A 471 -1.88 -20.42 1.02
CA GLY A 471 -3.33 -20.31 1.21
C GLY A 471 -4.12 -20.88 0.04
N ALA A 472 -3.71 -20.61 -1.19
CA ALA A 472 -4.32 -21.14 -2.41
C ALA A 472 -4.23 -22.67 -2.45
N GLU A 473 -3.09 -23.25 -2.08
CA GLU A 473 -2.95 -24.71 -1.98
C GLU A 473 -3.84 -25.29 -0.88
N TRP A 474 -3.94 -24.63 0.28
CA TRP A 474 -4.86 -25.05 1.34
C TRP A 474 -6.32 -25.05 0.87
N VAL A 475 -6.76 -23.97 0.22
CA VAL A 475 -8.12 -23.88 -0.37
C VAL A 475 -8.32 -24.99 -1.41
N PHE A 476 -7.35 -25.20 -2.30
CA PHE A 476 -7.40 -26.25 -3.31
C PHE A 476 -7.55 -27.64 -2.69
N THR A 477 -6.72 -28.00 -1.70
CA THR A 477 -6.81 -29.29 -1.00
C THR A 477 -8.14 -29.47 -0.26
N LYS A 478 -8.74 -28.39 0.23
CA LYS A 478 -10.03 -28.41 0.93
C LYS A 478 -11.21 -28.57 -0.03
N ILE A 479 -11.21 -27.86 -1.16
CA ILE A 479 -12.25 -27.97 -2.19
C ILE A 479 -12.29 -29.39 -2.76
N TYR A 480 -11.12 -29.95 -3.08
CA TYR A 480 -11.00 -31.29 -3.65
C TYR A 480 -10.87 -32.40 -2.59
N SER A 481 -11.02 -32.09 -1.29
CA SER A 481 -10.95 -33.08 -0.20
C SER A 481 -9.76 -34.05 -0.29
N ILE A 482 -8.57 -33.51 -0.55
CA ILE A 482 -7.34 -34.27 -0.74
C ILE A 482 -6.69 -34.53 0.63
N ASN A 483 -6.87 -35.71 1.24
CA ASN A 483 -6.36 -36.01 2.58
C ASN A 483 -5.08 -36.87 2.60
N ARG A 484 -4.67 -37.39 1.44
CA ARG A 484 -3.43 -38.18 1.21
C ARG A 484 -3.14 -39.21 2.32
N PRO A 485 -4.05 -40.14 2.64
CA PRO A 485 -3.72 -41.25 3.53
C PRO A 485 -2.63 -42.13 2.91
N CYS A 486 -1.82 -42.79 3.74
CA CYS A 486 -0.82 -43.72 3.21
C CYS A 486 -1.55 -44.93 2.59
N PRO A 487 -1.27 -45.31 1.32
CA PRO A 487 -1.96 -46.42 0.67
C PRO A 487 -1.67 -47.78 1.36
N GLN A 488 -0.53 -47.90 2.05
CA GLN A 488 -0.11 -49.13 2.73
C GLN A 488 -0.68 -49.25 4.15
N CYS A 489 -0.62 -48.20 4.97
CA CYS A 489 -1.03 -48.27 6.39
C CYS A 489 -2.30 -47.47 6.72
N GLY A 490 -2.84 -46.68 5.79
CA GLY A 490 -4.06 -45.89 5.96
C GLY A 490 -3.94 -44.67 6.88
N LYS A 491 -2.80 -44.45 7.53
CA LYS A 491 -2.60 -43.32 8.45
C LYS A 491 -2.33 -42.02 7.69
N HIS A 492 -2.88 -40.91 8.19
CA HIS A 492 -2.46 -39.55 7.83
C HIS A 492 -1.16 -39.24 8.56
N ALA A 493 -0.03 -39.63 7.96
CA ALA A 493 1.29 -39.33 8.48
C ALA A 493 1.97 -38.28 7.59
N ASP A 494 2.83 -37.46 8.18
CA ASP A 494 3.75 -36.64 7.39
C ASP A 494 4.62 -37.54 6.51
N TYR A 495 4.89 -37.07 5.29
CA TYR A 495 5.69 -37.78 4.31
C TYR A 495 7.08 -37.16 4.20
N ASP A 496 8.10 -38.01 4.14
CA ASP A 496 9.43 -37.58 3.67
C ASP A 496 9.46 -37.71 2.15
N TYR A 497 9.76 -36.63 1.44
CA TYR A 497 9.98 -36.70 -0.01
C TYR A 497 11.38 -37.23 -0.27
N ILE A 498 11.51 -38.25 -1.12
CA ILE A 498 12.77 -38.94 -1.41
C ILE A 498 13.29 -38.49 -2.77
N ILE A 499 14.56 -38.12 -2.82
CA ILE A 499 15.25 -37.64 -4.02
C ILE A 499 16.61 -38.30 -4.05
N ASP A 500 16.91 -38.98 -5.16
CA ASP A 500 18.14 -39.77 -5.32
C ASP A 500 18.42 -40.70 -4.12
N GLY A 501 17.36 -41.31 -3.58
CA GLY A 501 17.42 -42.24 -2.44
C GLY A 501 17.54 -41.60 -1.05
N THR A 502 17.64 -40.27 -0.96
CA THR A 502 17.75 -39.55 0.32
C THR A 502 16.51 -38.71 0.63
N PRO A 503 16.13 -38.54 1.91
CA PRO A 503 15.02 -37.66 2.27
C PRO A 503 15.41 -36.20 2.06
N HIS A 504 14.56 -35.45 1.37
CA HIS A 504 14.72 -34.02 1.20
C HIS A 504 14.72 -33.33 2.58
N PRO A 505 15.73 -32.50 2.89
CA PRO A 505 16.00 -32.07 4.27
C PRO A 505 14.99 -31.08 4.84
N VAL A 506 14.16 -30.46 3.99
CA VAL A 506 13.21 -29.41 4.39
C VAL A 506 11.81 -29.73 3.88
N ALA A 507 10.78 -29.16 4.53
CA ALA A 507 9.41 -29.35 4.07
C ALA A 507 9.17 -28.59 2.75
N LEU A 508 8.66 -29.28 1.73
CA LEU A 508 8.30 -28.69 0.44
C LEU A 508 7.07 -27.79 0.60
N ARG A 509 7.29 -26.50 0.84
CA ARG A 509 6.28 -25.44 0.88
C ARG A 509 6.86 -24.14 0.31
N PRO A 510 6.03 -23.27 -0.31
CA PRO A 510 6.44 -21.92 -0.68
C PRO A 510 6.99 -21.17 0.54
N GLY A 511 8.14 -20.50 0.40
CA GLY A 511 8.71 -19.69 1.47
C GLY A 511 10.23 -19.53 1.39
N ILE A 512 10.90 -19.84 2.51
CA ILE A 512 12.32 -19.51 2.77
C ILE A 512 13.28 -20.02 1.69
N TYR A 513 12.98 -21.17 1.08
CA TYR A 513 13.84 -21.82 0.09
C TYR A 513 13.33 -21.69 -1.35
N GLY A 514 12.28 -20.89 -1.56
CA GLY A 514 11.70 -20.59 -2.87
C GLY A 514 10.18 -20.65 -2.91
N SER A 515 9.57 -19.91 -3.84
CA SER A 515 8.11 -19.83 -4.00
C SER A 515 7.54 -21.07 -4.68
N PHE A 516 7.96 -21.35 -5.91
CA PHE A 516 7.46 -22.47 -6.71
C PHE A 516 8.35 -23.71 -6.66
N HIS A 517 9.65 -23.50 -6.43
CA HIS A 517 10.63 -24.56 -6.43
C HIS A 517 11.69 -24.32 -5.37
N HIS A 518 12.16 -25.42 -4.77
CA HIS A 518 13.37 -25.47 -3.98
C HIS A 518 14.54 -25.89 -4.87
N THR A 519 15.69 -25.26 -4.70
CA THR A 519 16.92 -25.62 -5.40
C THR A 519 17.95 -26.10 -4.38
N HIS A 520 18.47 -27.31 -4.58
CA HIS A 520 19.57 -27.84 -3.78
C HIS A 520 20.90 -27.50 -4.44
N TYR A 521 21.90 -27.20 -3.62
CA TYR A 521 23.23 -26.80 -4.04
C TYR A 521 24.27 -27.74 -3.43
N SER A 522 25.29 -28.04 -4.22
CA SER A 522 26.46 -28.80 -3.78
C SER A 522 27.27 -28.00 -2.74
N ARG A 523 28.22 -28.66 -2.07
CA ARG A 523 29.21 -27.99 -1.21
C ARG A 523 30.05 -26.93 -1.93
N LEU A 524 30.10 -26.98 -3.27
CA LEU A 524 30.81 -26.02 -4.12
C LEU A 524 29.88 -24.89 -4.61
N GLY A 525 28.65 -24.80 -4.13
CA GLY A 525 27.70 -23.74 -4.50
C GLY A 525 27.04 -23.92 -5.87
N ILE A 526 27.14 -25.10 -6.47
CA ILE A 526 26.60 -25.39 -7.81
C ILE A 526 25.19 -26.00 -7.64
N PRO A 527 24.16 -25.52 -8.36
CA PRO A 527 22.82 -26.09 -8.28
C PRO A 527 22.81 -27.53 -8.82
N GLU A 528 22.36 -28.49 -8.01
CA GLU A 528 22.31 -29.90 -8.36
C GLU A 528 20.95 -30.28 -8.94
N TYR A 529 19.86 -29.99 -8.22
CA TYR A 529 18.51 -30.33 -8.64
C TYR A 529 17.47 -29.32 -8.14
N ARG A 530 16.29 -29.34 -8.77
CA ARG A 530 15.17 -28.43 -8.50
C ARG A 530 13.87 -29.19 -8.29
N ILE A 531 13.13 -28.86 -7.23
CA ILE A 531 11.96 -29.63 -6.78
C ILE A 531 10.77 -28.69 -6.60
N PRO A 532 9.56 -29.06 -7.05
CA PRO A 532 8.38 -28.25 -6.84
C PRO A 532 7.93 -28.19 -5.38
N THR A 533 7.44 -27.03 -4.95
CA THR A 533 6.97 -26.77 -3.57
C THR A 533 5.50 -27.07 -3.35
N MET A 534 4.69 -27.09 -4.41
CA MET A 534 3.22 -27.16 -4.36
C MET A 534 2.70 -28.37 -5.15
N LEU A 535 1.52 -28.87 -4.77
CA LEU A 535 0.77 -29.88 -5.52
C LEU A 535 0.53 -29.49 -6.96
N LEU A 536 0.02 -28.28 -7.18
CA LEU A 536 -0.28 -27.75 -8.50
C LEU A 536 0.96 -27.65 -9.39
N ASN A 537 2.15 -27.56 -8.78
CA ASN A 537 3.42 -27.49 -9.47
C ASN A 537 4.13 -28.86 -9.59
N GLY A 538 3.44 -29.97 -9.31
CA GLY A 538 3.97 -31.32 -9.52
C GLY A 538 4.59 -32.00 -8.30
N ARG A 539 4.40 -31.45 -7.08
CA ARG A 539 4.85 -32.10 -5.82
C ARG A 539 4.22 -33.48 -5.61
N ASP A 540 3.05 -33.74 -6.18
CA ASP A 540 2.35 -35.02 -6.14
C ASP A 540 3.11 -36.16 -6.85
N ARG A 541 3.97 -35.81 -7.81
CA ARG A 541 4.74 -36.77 -8.64
C ARG A 541 6.02 -37.26 -7.97
N LEU A 542 6.39 -36.65 -6.86
CA LEU A 542 7.61 -37.01 -6.15
C LEU A 542 7.41 -38.29 -5.36
N ASP A 543 8.48 -39.09 -5.30
CA ASP A 543 8.56 -40.24 -4.43
C ASP A 543 8.48 -39.79 -2.97
N ARG A 544 7.65 -40.50 -2.20
CA ARG A 544 7.45 -40.16 -0.80
C ARG A 544 7.45 -41.41 0.08
N ARG A 545 8.05 -41.28 1.25
CA ARG A 545 8.13 -42.32 2.28
C ARG A 545 7.21 -41.97 3.44
N CYS A 546 6.33 -42.89 3.81
CA CYS A 546 5.46 -42.72 4.97
C CYS A 546 6.28 -42.82 6.27
N ARG A 547 6.22 -41.80 7.15
CA ARG A 547 6.90 -41.86 8.46
C ARG A 547 6.33 -42.89 9.43
N ALA A 548 5.07 -43.31 9.25
CA ALA A 548 4.42 -44.25 10.15
C ALA A 548 4.74 -45.72 9.85
N CYS A 549 4.89 -46.09 8.58
CA CYS A 549 5.12 -47.49 8.17
C CYS A 549 6.37 -47.70 7.30
N GLY A 550 7.06 -46.63 6.89
CA GLY A 550 8.25 -46.71 6.05
C GLY A 550 7.99 -47.04 4.58
N ALA A 551 6.73 -47.26 4.17
CA ALA A 551 6.41 -47.60 2.79
C ALA A 551 6.73 -46.46 1.81
N MET A 552 7.32 -46.84 0.67
CA MET A 552 7.52 -45.97 -0.49
C MET A 552 6.24 -45.88 -1.32
N ILE A 553 5.95 -44.68 -1.84
CA ILE A 553 4.74 -44.35 -2.58
C ILE A 553 5.16 -43.55 -3.83
N ASN A 554 4.52 -43.83 -4.98
CA ASN A 554 4.76 -43.28 -6.33
C ASN A 554 5.97 -43.84 -7.11
N THR A 555 6.69 -44.84 -6.58
CA THR A 555 7.92 -45.40 -7.18
C THR A 555 7.71 -46.05 -8.55
N SER A 556 6.46 -46.41 -8.88
CA SER A 556 6.03 -47.08 -10.12
C SER A 556 5.24 -46.18 -11.08
N GLY A 557 5.12 -44.88 -10.77
CA GLY A 557 4.47 -43.88 -11.66
C GLY A 557 2.96 -43.68 -11.47
N SER A 558 2.27 -44.48 -10.66
CA SER A 558 0.83 -44.28 -10.36
C SER A 558 0.63 -43.13 -9.36
N HIS A 559 -0.12 -42.10 -9.74
CA HIS A 559 -0.33 -40.91 -8.90
C HIS A 559 -1.28 -41.22 -7.72
N SER A 560 -0.79 -41.12 -6.49
CA SER A 560 -1.59 -41.39 -5.27
C SER A 560 -2.19 -40.13 -4.61
N VAL A 561 -2.56 -39.14 -5.43
CA VAL A 561 -3.19 -37.89 -4.97
C VAL A 561 -4.45 -37.65 -5.79
N GLY A 562 -5.61 -37.70 -5.13
CA GLY A 562 -6.90 -37.50 -5.76
C GLY A 562 -7.95 -36.96 -4.79
N THR A 563 -9.15 -36.72 -5.31
CA THR A 563 -10.34 -36.45 -4.49
C THR A 563 -10.76 -37.74 -3.80
N ASP A 564 -10.67 -37.80 -2.47
CA ASP A 564 -10.95 -39.02 -1.72
C ASP A 564 -12.46 -39.36 -1.71
N VAL A 565 -12.79 -40.55 -2.19
CA VAL A 565 -14.15 -41.12 -2.17
C VAL A 565 -14.10 -42.47 -1.48
N HIS A 566 -14.84 -42.59 -0.37
CA HIS A 566 -14.81 -43.78 0.48
C HIS A 566 -16.14 -44.52 0.44
N ILE A 567 -16.10 -45.78 0.02
CA ILE A 567 -17.25 -46.69 -0.11
C ILE A 567 -17.01 -47.92 0.75
N GLY A 568 -17.90 -48.18 1.71
CA GLY A 568 -17.79 -49.32 2.61
C GLY A 568 -18.84 -50.39 2.34
N LEU A 569 -18.42 -51.66 2.29
CA LEU A 569 -19.33 -52.80 2.15
C LEU A 569 -19.52 -53.50 3.49
N VAL A 570 -20.76 -53.79 3.83
CA VAL A 570 -21.16 -54.34 5.12
C VAL A 570 -22.11 -55.52 4.92
N GLY A 571 -21.92 -56.59 5.69
CA GLY A 571 -22.73 -57.80 5.61
C GLY A 571 -22.04 -58.98 6.30
N HIS A 572 -22.76 -60.08 6.54
CA HIS A 572 -22.20 -61.27 7.20
C HIS A 572 -21.06 -61.92 6.40
N VAL A 573 -20.31 -62.82 7.04
CA VAL A 573 -19.36 -63.71 6.35
C VAL A 573 -20.13 -64.61 5.38
N GLY A 574 -19.64 -64.77 4.16
CA GLY A 574 -20.24 -65.67 3.15
C GLY A 574 -21.35 -65.06 2.28
N VAL A 575 -21.80 -63.83 2.54
CA VAL A 575 -22.84 -63.16 1.71
C VAL A 575 -22.33 -62.68 0.33
N GLY A 576 -21.05 -62.91 -0.01
CA GLY A 576 -20.50 -62.54 -1.32
C GLY A 576 -19.94 -61.11 -1.45
N LYS A 577 -19.61 -60.42 -0.35
CA LYS A 577 -19.02 -59.06 -0.39
C LYS A 577 -17.75 -58.97 -1.23
N THR A 578 -16.78 -59.85 -0.96
CA THR A 578 -15.49 -59.88 -1.67
C THR A 578 -15.69 -60.13 -3.16
N TYR A 579 -16.63 -61.02 -3.53
CA TYR A 579 -17.03 -61.23 -4.92
C TYR A 579 -17.60 -59.95 -5.54
N LEU A 580 -18.54 -59.29 -4.85
CA LEU A 580 -19.18 -58.07 -5.32
C LEU A 580 -18.15 -56.96 -5.60
N ILE A 581 -17.17 -56.77 -4.71
CA ILE A 581 -16.09 -55.79 -4.87
C ILE A 581 -15.27 -56.13 -6.10
N PHE A 582 -14.59 -57.28 -6.13
CA PHE A 582 -13.60 -57.53 -7.18
C PHE A 582 -14.22 -57.71 -8.56
N SER A 583 -15.41 -58.33 -8.66
CA SER A 583 -16.14 -58.41 -9.92
C SER A 583 -16.59 -57.04 -10.40
N GLY A 584 -17.16 -56.21 -9.52
CA GLY A 584 -17.63 -54.87 -9.90
C GLY A 584 -16.48 -53.90 -10.22
N LEU A 585 -15.37 -53.97 -9.49
CA LEU A 585 -14.17 -53.21 -9.80
C LEU A 585 -13.56 -53.63 -11.14
N LYS A 586 -13.56 -54.93 -11.48
CA LYS A 586 -13.09 -55.40 -12.78
C LYS A 586 -13.97 -54.87 -13.92
N GLU A 587 -15.29 -54.83 -13.73
CA GLU A 587 -16.21 -54.22 -14.71
C GLU A 587 -15.95 -52.71 -14.86
N LEU A 588 -15.75 -51.98 -13.76
CA LEU A 588 -15.36 -50.56 -13.80
C LEU A 588 -14.03 -50.34 -14.55
N MET A 589 -13.03 -51.19 -14.28
CA MET A 589 -11.73 -51.12 -14.94
C MET A 589 -11.82 -51.40 -16.44
N THR A 590 -12.69 -52.33 -16.83
CA THR A 590 -12.90 -52.67 -18.25
C THR A 590 -13.63 -51.54 -18.99
N GLU A 591 -14.59 -50.90 -18.34
CA GLU A 591 -15.42 -49.86 -18.95
C GLU A 591 -14.70 -48.50 -19.07
N PHE A 592 -13.89 -48.12 -18.08
CA PHE A 592 -13.12 -46.86 -18.14
C PHE A 592 -11.72 -47.01 -18.74
N GLY A 593 -11.23 -48.24 -18.96
CA GLY A 593 -9.96 -48.50 -19.64
C GLY A 593 -8.80 -47.74 -18.99
N ASP A 594 -8.05 -46.99 -19.79
CA ASP A 594 -6.85 -46.25 -19.36
C ASP A 594 -7.14 -45.07 -18.41
N ASP A 595 -8.40 -44.66 -18.28
CA ASP A 595 -8.79 -43.60 -17.34
C ASP A 595 -8.85 -44.09 -15.89
N ILE A 596 -8.79 -45.40 -15.65
CA ILE A 596 -8.80 -45.97 -14.31
C ILE A 596 -7.61 -46.91 -14.07
N GLU A 597 -6.88 -46.64 -12.99
CA GLU A 597 -5.71 -47.44 -12.61
C GLU A 597 -5.82 -47.87 -11.14
N GLN A 598 -5.37 -49.08 -10.84
CA GLN A 598 -5.25 -49.51 -9.45
C GLN A 598 -4.00 -48.87 -8.82
N VAL A 599 -4.16 -48.28 -7.63
CA VAL A 599 -3.03 -47.74 -6.87
C VAL A 599 -2.17 -48.91 -6.40
N ASP A 600 -0.86 -48.80 -6.67
CA ASP A 600 0.08 -49.86 -6.40
C ASP A 600 0.05 -50.32 -4.93
N ASN A 601 -0.05 -51.63 -4.73
CA ASN A 601 -0.19 -52.22 -3.42
C ASN A 601 0.69 -53.47 -3.29
N ALA A 602 1.56 -53.48 -2.29
CA ALA A 602 2.41 -54.63 -1.97
C ALA A 602 1.61 -55.91 -1.65
N ASP A 603 0.33 -55.78 -1.30
CA ASP A 603 -0.54 -56.89 -0.93
C ASP A 603 -1.31 -57.44 -2.13
N ARG A 604 -0.83 -58.59 -2.64
CA ARG A 604 -1.43 -59.29 -3.78
C ARG A 604 -2.89 -59.73 -3.54
N ASN A 605 -3.36 -59.77 -2.29
CA ASN A 605 -4.77 -60.08 -2.00
C ASN A 605 -5.72 -58.90 -2.25
N LEU A 606 -5.21 -57.69 -2.49
CA LEU A 606 -5.98 -56.50 -2.85
C LEU A 606 -5.93 -56.20 -4.35
N ASP A 607 -5.13 -56.95 -5.11
CA ASP A 607 -5.02 -56.84 -6.56
C ASP A 607 -6.32 -57.31 -7.23
N VAL A 608 -6.94 -56.41 -7.99
CA VAL A 608 -8.25 -56.65 -8.63
C VAL A 608 -8.14 -57.74 -9.69
N GLU A 609 -7.04 -57.77 -10.46
CA GLU A 609 -6.82 -58.75 -11.52
C GLU A 609 -6.61 -60.14 -10.94
N VAL A 610 -5.77 -60.25 -9.90
CA VAL A 610 -5.50 -61.53 -9.25
C VAL A 610 -6.78 -62.10 -8.62
N LYS A 611 -7.54 -61.28 -7.90
CA LYS A 611 -8.78 -61.72 -7.24
C LYS A 611 -9.88 -62.03 -8.23
N SER A 612 -10.05 -61.22 -9.28
CA SER A 612 -11.00 -61.51 -10.35
C SER A 612 -10.68 -62.84 -11.05
N ASN A 613 -9.41 -63.13 -11.31
CA ASN A 613 -9.01 -64.41 -11.90
C ASN A 613 -9.26 -65.61 -10.97
N GLN A 614 -9.08 -65.44 -9.65
CA GLN A 614 -9.45 -66.48 -8.66
C GLN A 614 -10.97 -66.75 -8.66
N ILE A 615 -11.78 -65.69 -8.77
CA ILE A 615 -13.25 -65.77 -8.89
C ILE A 615 -13.63 -66.57 -10.14
N HIS A 616 -13.05 -66.22 -11.29
CA HIS A 616 -13.32 -66.90 -12.56
C HIS A 616 -12.91 -68.38 -12.51
N ALA A 617 -11.82 -68.70 -11.81
CA ALA A 617 -11.35 -70.06 -11.61
C ALA A 617 -12.17 -70.88 -10.58
N ARG A 618 -13.24 -70.31 -10.00
CA ARG A 618 -14.08 -70.92 -8.95
C ARG A 618 -13.28 -71.45 -7.75
N ARG A 619 -12.14 -70.83 -7.45
CA ARG A 619 -11.36 -71.16 -6.24
C ARG A 619 -12.05 -70.55 -5.02
N ASP A 620 -11.88 -71.17 -3.86
CA ASP A 620 -12.46 -70.64 -2.63
C ASP A 620 -11.80 -69.30 -2.26
N ILE A 621 -12.61 -68.28 -1.98
CA ILE A 621 -12.15 -66.93 -1.68
C ILE A 621 -12.63 -66.60 -0.27
N GLN A 622 -11.85 -67.03 0.71
CA GLN A 622 -12.07 -66.65 2.09
C GLN A 622 -11.30 -65.37 2.40
N THR A 623 -11.96 -64.39 3.02
CA THR A 623 -11.33 -63.17 3.53
C THR A 623 -10.49 -63.51 4.75
N ASP A 624 -9.16 -63.38 4.68
CA ASP A 624 -8.28 -63.61 5.82
C ASP A 624 -8.64 -62.66 6.99
N ARG A 625 -8.68 -63.19 8.23
CA ARG A 625 -8.76 -62.38 9.46
C ARG A 625 -7.49 -61.56 9.62
N ARG A 626 -7.47 -60.36 9.04
CA ARG A 626 -6.31 -59.47 9.13
C ARG A 626 -6.50 -58.41 10.22
N THR A 627 -5.38 -58.10 10.86
CA THR A 627 -5.27 -57.09 11.93
C THR A 627 -5.37 -55.65 11.41
N SER A 628 -5.15 -55.43 10.11
CA SER A 628 -5.34 -54.13 9.45
C SER A 628 -6.28 -54.26 8.25
N TYR A 629 -7.47 -53.66 8.33
CA TYR A 629 -8.39 -53.57 7.19
C TYR A 629 -7.84 -52.52 6.21
N ARG A 630 -7.64 -52.93 4.96
CA ARG A 630 -7.10 -52.09 3.89
C ARG A 630 -8.14 -51.96 2.79
N ALA A 631 -8.33 -50.74 2.29
CA ALA A 631 -9.17 -50.50 1.12
C ALA A 631 -8.49 -50.99 -0.15
N VAL A 632 -9.29 -51.53 -1.09
CA VAL A 632 -8.91 -51.59 -2.50
C VAL A 632 -8.99 -50.17 -3.06
N GLN A 633 -7.93 -49.71 -3.71
CA GLN A 633 -7.76 -48.31 -4.11
C GLN A 633 -7.62 -48.19 -5.63
N LEU A 634 -8.46 -47.36 -6.24
CA LEU A 634 -8.43 -47.05 -7.67
C LEU A 634 -8.33 -45.53 -7.87
N MET A 635 -7.62 -45.11 -8.91
CA MET A 635 -7.56 -43.72 -9.38
C MET A 635 -8.37 -43.61 -10.66
N LEU A 636 -9.38 -42.74 -10.69
CA LEU A 636 -10.23 -42.51 -11.86
C LEU A 636 -10.03 -41.07 -12.36
N LYS A 637 -9.47 -40.94 -13.57
CA LYS A 637 -9.30 -39.67 -14.28
C LYS A 637 -10.58 -39.31 -15.03
N ARG A 638 -10.93 -38.02 -15.04
CA ARG A 638 -12.09 -37.49 -15.77
C ARG A 638 -11.75 -36.17 -16.43
N SER A 639 -12.12 -35.99 -17.69
CA SER A 639 -11.88 -34.76 -18.45
C SER A 639 -12.49 -33.51 -17.81
N ASN A 640 -13.65 -33.65 -17.17
CA ASN A 640 -14.38 -32.54 -16.56
C ASN A 640 -13.97 -32.24 -15.11
N HIS A 641 -12.91 -32.87 -14.59
CA HIS A 641 -12.47 -32.69 -13.21
C HIS A 641 -10.93 -32.58 -13.13
N LEU A 642 -10.43 -31.48 -12.55
CA LEU A 642 -8.99 -31.12 -12.55
C LEU A 642 -8.09 -32.13 -11.83
N VAL A 643 -8.62 -32.84 -10.85
CA VAL A 643 -7.89 -33.80 -10.01
C VAL A 643 -8.53 -35.18 -10.18
N PRO A 644 -7.79 -36.29 -10.34
CA PRO A 644 -8.42 -37.61 -10.41
C PRO A 644 -9.17 -37.96 -9.10
N TYR A 645 -10.18 -38.82 -9.19
CA TYR A 645 -10.85 -39.36 -8.01
C TYR A 645 -10.06 -40.52 -7.44
N HIS A 646 -9.77 -40.49 -6.13
CA HIS A 646 -9.16 -41.60 -5.40
C HIS A 646 -10.27 -42.40 -4.72
N LEU A 647 -10.65 -43.51 -5.34
CA LEU A 647 -11.74 -44.38 -4.90
C LEU A 647 -11.20 -45.42 -3.92
N HIS A 648 -11.80 -45.50 -2.74
CA HIS A 648 -11.47 -46.47 -1.70
C HIS A 648 -12.66 -47.38 -1.43
N PHE A 649 -12.49 -48.68 -1.66
CA PHE A 649 -13.48 -49.72 -1.38
C PHE A 649 -13.05 -50.55 -0.18
N TYR A 650 -13.85 -50.53 0.89
CA TYR A 650 -13.57 -51.27 2.12
C TYR A 650 -14.39 -52.57 2.15
N ASP A 651 -13.70 -53.71 2.26
CA ASP A 651 -14.31 -55.00 2.60
C ASP A 651 -14.15 -55.25 4.10
N VAL A 652 -15.24 -55.17 4.87
CA VAL A 652 -15.17 -55.41 6.31
C VAL A 652 -15.73 -56.77 6.67
N ALA A 653 -14.92 -57.54 7.40
CA ALA A 653 -15.28 -58.91 7.77
C ALA A 653 -16.54 -58.89 8.64
N GLY A 654 -17.58 -59.60 8.18
CA GLY A 654 -18.89 -59.63 8.84
C GLY A 654 -18.84 -60.22 10.26
N GLU A 655 -17.82 -61.00 10.56
CA GLU A 655 -17.62 -61.63 11.86
C GLU A 655 -17.20 -60.65 12.99
N GLN A 656 -16.79 -59.43 12.65
CA GLN A 656 -16.55 -58.36 13.64
C GLN A 656 -17.86 -57.76 14.20
N PHE A 657 -18.96 -57.85 13.47
CA PHE A 657 -20.28 -57.40 13.94
C PHE A 657 -20.99 -58.47 14.79
N THR A 658 -20.55 -59.73 14.73
CA THR A 658 -21.18 -60.85 15.43
C THR A 658 -20.44 -61.29 16.69
N THR A 659 -19.12 -61.09 16.78
CA THR A 659 -18.37 -61.37 18.02
C THR A 659 -18.29 -60.14 18.93
N ASN A 660 -18.81 -60.27 20.16
CA ASN A 660 -18.75 -59.29 21.27
C ASN A 660 -17.32 -58.95 21.76
N THR A 661 -16.29 -59.26 20.98
CA THR A 661 -14.91 -58.90 21.25
C THR A 661 -14.75 -57.43 20.93
N ALA A 662 -14.16 -56.66 21.85
CA ALA A 662 -13.85 -55.24 21.68
C ALA A 662 -13.38 -54.98 20.25
N LEU A 663 -14.26 -54.38 19.44
CA LEU A 663 -13.99 -53.99 18.06
C LEU A 663 -12.62 -53.29 18.05
N ASN A 664 -11.65 -53.83 17.31
CA ASN A 664 -10.36 -53.14 17.16
C ASN A 664 -10.66 -51.75 16.60
N ASP A 665 -10.49 -50.71 17.42
CA ASP A 665 -10.87 -49.32 17.14
C ASP A 665 -10.28 -48.84 15.80
N ASP A 666 -9.13 -49.37 15.39
CA ASP A 666 -8.46 -49.08 14.12
C ASP A 666 -9.21 -49.60 12.88
N ALA A 667 -9.89 -50.74 12.94
CA ALA A 667 -10.65 -51.30 11.81
C ALA A 667 -11.87 -50.45 11.47
N MET A 668 -12.53 -49.93 12.50
CA MET A 668 -13.76 -49.19 12.35
C MET A 668 -13.49 -47.68 12.19
N ARG A 669 -12.30 -47.17 12.54
CA ARG A 669 -11.87 -45.78 12.23
C ARG A 669 -11.98 -45.45 10.75
N PHE A 670 -11.82 -46.43 9.86
CA PHE A 670 -11.98 -46.25 8.41
C PHE A 670 -13.43 -45.90 7.99
N TYR A 671 -14.44 -46.34 8.74
CA TYR A 671 -15.83 -45.97 8.46
C TYR A 671 -16.20 -44.53 8.83
N THR A 672 -15.37 -43.83 9.61
CA THR A 672 -15.63 -42.43 9.97
C THR A 672 -15.64 -41.50 8.76
N ASN A 673 -14.87 -41.85 7.72
CA ASN A 673 -14.72 -41.08 6.49
C ASN A 673 -15.56 -41.63 5.32
N VAL A 674 -16.32 -42.71 5.55
CA VAL A 674 -17.15 -43.32 4.49
C VAL A 674 -18.28 -42.37 4.10
N GLN A 675 -18.48 -42.27 2.79
CA GLN A 675 -19.52 -41.45 2.17
C GLN A 675 -20.69 -42.35 1.76
N SER A 676 -20.43 -43.53 1.17
CA SER A 676 -21.47 -44.52 0.81
C SER A 676 -21.29 -45.84 1.55
N ILE A 677 -22.38 -46.41 2.05
CA ILE A 677 -22.41 -47.74 2.67
C ILE A 677 -23.28 -48.66 1.83
N VAL A 678 -22.74 -49.83 1.47
CA VAL A 678 -23.44 -50.87 0.74
C VAL A 678 -23.72 -52.04 1.68
N VAL A 679 -24.99 -52.27 1.98
CA VAL A 679 -25.44 -53.39 2.82
C VAL A 679 -25.76 -54.57 1.91
N VAL A 680 -24.94 -55.61 2.01
CA VAL A 680 -25.06 -56.82 1.21
C VAL A 680 -25.93 -57.83 1.96
N VAL A 681 -27.03 -58.22 1.34
CA VAL A 681 -28.02 -59.14 1.91
C VAL A 681 -28.16 -60.35 1.01
N ASP A 682 -27.92 -61.53 1.58
CA ASP A 682 -28.18 -62.80 0.91
C ASP A 682 -29.51 -63.39 1.40
N PRO A 683 -30.54 -63.47 0.55
CA PRO A 683 -31.83 -64.03 0.95
C PRO A 683 -31.77 -65.45 1.52
N LEU A 684 -30.79 -66.26 1.13
CA LEU A 684 -30.62 -67.63 1.61
C LEU A 684 -30.01 -67.72 3.01
N MET A 685 -29.50 -66.61 3.56
CA MET A 685 -28.88 -66.54 4.89
C MET A 685 -29.74 -65.79 5.91
N ILE A 686 -30.88 -65.21 5.50
CA ILE A 686 -31.74 -64.45 6.41
C ILE A 686 -32.27 -65.38 7.50
N ASP A 687 -32.10 -64.96 8.76
CA ASP A 687 -32.78 -65.61 9.88
C ASP A 687 -34.25 -65.18 9.93
N THR A 688 -35.13 -65.99 9.35
CA THR A 688 -36.58 -65.75 9.35
C THR A 688 -37.21 -65.84 10.74
N GLN A 689 -36.47 -66.37 11.73
CA GLN A 689 -36.92 -66.47 13.12
C GLN A 689 -36.36 -65.35 14.01
N ALA A 690 -35.54 -64.44 13.46
CA ALA A 690 -34.93 -63.36 14.23
C ALA A 690 -35.95 -62.26 14.63
N PRO A 691 -35.76 -61.59 15.78
CA PRO A 691 -36.59 -60.47 16.18
C PRO A 691 -36.63 -59.36 15.11
N GLY A 692 -37.83 -58.93 14.73
CA GLY A 692 -38.02 -57.87 13.74
C GLY A 692 -37.99 -58.33 12.27
N VAL A 693 -37.80 -59.63 12.02
CA VAL A 693 -37.97 -60.26 10.70
C VAL A 693 -39.27 -61.05 10.71
N ARG A 694 -40.18 -60.74 9.77
CA ARG A 694 -41.47 -61.45 9.60
C ARG A 694 -41.65 -61.86 8.15
N ALA A 695 -40.88 -62.84 7.71
CA ALA A 695 -40.93 -63.31 6.33
C ALA A 695 -42.26 -64.00 6.02
N THR A 696 -42.65 -64.04 4.75
CA THR A 696 -43.84 -64.78 4.30
C THR A 696 -43.61 -66.28 4.41
N VAL A 697 -44.68 -67.03 4.69
CA VAL A 697 -44.62 -68.51 4.77
C VAL A 697 -44.09 -69.12 3.47
N GLN A 698 -44.43 -68.51 2.34
CA GLN A 698 -43.96 -68.91 1.01
C GLN A 698 -42.44 -68.74 0.90
N PHE A 699 -41.90 -67.61 1.33
CA PHE A 699 -40.45 -67.37 1.34
C PHE A 699 -39.72 -68.35 2.27
N GLU A 700 -40.25 -68.60 3.47
CA GLU A 700 -39.64 -69.56 4.40
C GLU A 700 -39.57 -70.98 3.83
N GLN A 701 -40.61 -71.41 3.12
CA GLN A 701 -40.64 -72.72 2.45
C GLN A 701 -39.59 -72.77 1.34
N TRP A 702 -39.56 -71.76 0.46
CA TRP A 702 -38.57 -71.66 -0.61
C TRP A 702 -37.13 -71.67 -0.06
N GLN A 703 -36.87 -70.93 1.02
CA GLN A 703 -35.54 -70.86 1.64
C GLN A 703 -35.11 -72.22 2.21
N LYS A 704 -36.02 -72.94 2.88
CA LYS A 704 -35.75 -74.29 3.43
C LYS A 704 -35.48 -75.32 2.34
N GLU A 705 -36.17 -75.23 1.21
CA GLU A 705 -35.96 -76.12 0.05
C GLU A 705 -34.60 -75.89 -0.61
N LYS A 706 -34.22 -74.62 -0.79
CA LYS A 706 -32.98 -74.24 -1.49
C LYS A 706 -31.74 -74.30 -0.60
N ASN A 707 -31.88 -74.13 0.71
CA ASN A 707 -30.78 -74.17 1.67
C ASN A 707 -31.23 -74.84 2.98
N PRO A 708 -31.17 -76.18 3.08
CA PRO A 708 -31.69 -76.93 4.24
C PRO A 708 -30.88 -76.73 5.54
N ARG A 709 -29.70 -76.12 5.48
CA ARG A 709 -28.88 -75.76 6.65
C ARG A 709 -28.35 -74.33 6.51
N PRO A 710 -29.25 -73.32 6.58
CA PRO A 710 -28.84 -71.94 6.36
C PRO A 710 -28.05 -71.44 7.55
N MET A 711 -26.94 -70.75 7.26
CA MET A 711 -26.30 -69.89 8.24
C MET A 711 -27.26 -68.72 8.50
N ARG A 712 -27.59 -68.49 9.77
CA ARG A 712 -28.60 -67.50 10.17
C ARG A 712 -27.97 -66.13 10.36
N TYR A 713 -28.50 -65.12 9.67
CA TYR A 713 -28.02 -63.75 9.71
C TYR A 713 -29.17 -62.76 9.79
N ASN A 714 -29.06 -61.78 10.69
CA ASN A 714 -29.97 -60.65 10.80
C ASN A 714 -29.28 -59.36 10.31
N PRO A 715 -29.60 -58.86 9.11
CA PRO A 715 -29.01 -57.62 8.61
C PRO A 715 -29.31 -56.38 9.47
N ALA A 716 -30.41 -56.39 10.25
CA ALA A 716 -30.79 -55.28 11.11
C ALA A 716 -29.78 -55.04 12.24
N GLU A 717 -29.23 -56.11 12.82
CA GLU A 717 -28.22 -56.00 13.88
C GLU A 717 -26.91 -55.39 13.39
N THR A 718 -26.53 -55.74 12.15
CA THR A 718 -25.31 -55.20 11.54
C THR A 718 -25.45 -53.71 11.23
N LEU A 719 -26.60 -53.30 10.68
CA LEU A 719 -26.88 -51.89 10.42
C LEU A 719 -26.98 -51.08 11.73
N ALA A 720 -27.62 -51.63 12.77
CA ALA A 720 -27.72 -50.99 14.08
C ALA A 720 -26.34 -50.81 14.74
N SER A 721 -25.49 -51.85 14.69
CA SER A 721 -24.12 -51.80 15.22
C SER A 721 -23.27 -50.76 14.48
N LEU A 722 -23.42 -50.68 13.15
CA LEU A 722 -22.77 -49.67 12.34
C LEU A 722 -23.24 -48.25 12.69
N ASN A 723 -24.55 -48.05 12.87
CA ASN A 723 -25.09 -46.74 13.24
C ASN A 723 -24.58 -46.27 14.62
N ALA A 724 -24.62 -47.16 15.63
CA ALA A 724 -24.07 -46.88 16.95
C ALA A 724 -22.57 -46.51 16.88
N TYR A 725 -21.81 -47.16 16.00
CA TYR A 725 -20.41 -46.83 15.78
C TYR A 725 -20.20 -45.46 15.11
N LEU A 726 -20.99 -45.14 14.07
CA LEU A 726 -20.92 -43.85 13.39
C LEU A 726 -21.24 -42.70 14.37
N GLU A 727 -22.24 -42.89 15.23
CA GLU A 727 -22.60 -41.94 16.30
C GLU A 727 -21.49 -41.76 17.33
N LYS A 728 -20.83 -42.85 17.78
CA LYS A 728 -19.69 -42.81 18.71
C LYS A 728 -18.57 -41.88 18.22
N TYR A 729 -18.36 -41.80 16.91
CA TYR A 729 -17.33 -40.95 16.28
C TYR A 729 -17.87 -39.63 15.71
N GLY A 730 -19.06 -39.22 16.10
CA GLY A 730 -19.64 -37.92 15.73
C GLY A 730 -20.06 -37.83 14.25
N ARG A 731 -20.23 -38.96 13.56
CA ARG A 731 -20.64 -39.01 12.15
C ARG A 731 -22.14 -39.26 12.05
N SER A 732 -22.88 -38.27 11.53
CA SER A 732 -24.33 -38.40 11.32
C SER A 732 -24.66 -39.25 10.08
N ALA A 733 -25.59 -40.20 10.23
CA ALA A 733 -26.14 -41.01 9.14
C ALA A 733 -26.70 -40.15 7.98
N ARG A 734 -27.22 -38.95 8.26
CA ARG A 734 -27.74 -37.99 7.25
C ARG A 734 -26.68 -37.48 6.26
N LYS A 735 -25.39 -37.77 6.49
CA LYS A 735 -24.28 -37.42 5.59
C LYS A 735 -23.81 -38.60 4.73
N ILE A 736 -24.41 -39.77 4.90
CA ILE A 736 -23.99 -41.03 4.28
C ILE A 736 -25.12 -41.54 3.39
N ASP A 737 -24.79 -41.99 2.18
CA ASP A 737 -25.74 -42.64 1.29
C ASP A 737 -25.73 -44.16 1.51
N LEU A 738 -26.91 -44.77 1.58
CA LEU A 738 -27.08 -46.19 1.90
C LEU A 738 -27.62 -46.94 0.68
N THR A 739 -27.03 -48.08 0.36
CA THR A 739 -27.50 -48.94 -0.74
C THR A 739 -27.68 -50.37 -0.26
N PHE A 740 -28.90 -50.90 -0.34
CA PHE A 740 -29.18 -52.31 -0.10
C PHE A 740 -28.97 -53.10 -1.38
N VAL A 741 -28.18 -54.17 -1.29
CA VAL A 741 -27.88 -55.05 -2.43
C VAL A 741 -28.31 -56.46 -2.07
N LEU A 742 -29.37 -56.95 -2.71
CA LEU A 742 -29.75 -58.35 -2.69
C LEU A 742 -28.85 -59.13 -3.65
N VAL A 743 -28.06 -60.06 -3.15
CA VAL A 743 -27.18 -60.89 -3.99
C VAL A 743 -27.86 -62.19 -4.40
N LYS A 744 -27.27 -62.88 -5.39
CA LYS A 744 -27.71 -64.19 -5.89
C LYS A 744 -29.11 -64.14 -6.52
N SER A 745 -29.45 -63.03 -7.19
CA SER A 745 -30.77 -62.86 -7.83
C SER A 745 -31.12 -63.97 -8.82
N ASP A 746 -30.11 -64.63 -9.39
CA ASP A 746 -30.20 -65.84 -10.22
C ASP A 746 -30.78 -67.08 -9.51
N MET A 747 -30.88 -67.10 -8.19
CA MET A 747 -31.46 -68.21 -7.44
C MET A 747 -32.99 -68.28 -7.54
N GLY A 748 -33.62 -67.28 -8.17
CA GLY A 748 -35.06 -67.27 -8.49
C GLY A 748 -35.96 -66.91 -7.31
N TYR A 749 -35.45 -66.26 -6.27
CA TYR A 749 -36.27 -65.87 -5.11
C TYR A 749 -37.33 -64.81 -5.43
N PHE A 750 -37.08 -63.96 -6.43
CA PHE A 750 -38.09 -62.99 -6.89
C PHE A 750 -39.25 -63.70 -7.58
N GLU A 751 -38.96 -64.55 -8.56
CA GLU A 751 -39.96 -65.29 -9.33
C GLU A 751 -40.78 -66.24 -8.44
N ALA A 752 -40.12 -66.88 -7.47
CA ALA A 752 -40.79 -67.74 -6.48
C ALA A 752 -41.87 -67.00 -5.68
N MET A 753 -41.71 -65.69 -5.46
CA MET A 753 -42.67 -64.84 -4.75
C MET A 753 -43.55 -64.01 -5.72
N GLY A 754 -43.51 -64.28 -7.03
CA GLY A 754 -44.33 -63.59 -8.02
C GLY A 754 -43.80 -62.23 -8.51
N TYR A 755 -42.54 -61.91 -8.23
CA TYR A 755 -41.86 -60.71 -8.73
C TYR A 755 -41.16 -61.02 -10.07
N PRO A 756 -40.90 -60.02 -10.93
CA PRO A 756 -40.08 -60.19 -12.13
C PRO A 756 -38.67 -60.69 -11.78
N ALA A 757 -38.03 -61.43 -12.68
CA ALA A 757 -36.65 -61.92 -12.50
C ALA A 757 -35.62 -60.79 -12.29
N SER A 758 -35.86 -59.61 -12.87
CA SER A 758 -35.08 -58.38 -12.67
C SER A 758 -36.03 -57.25 -12.26
N PRO A 759 -36.41 -57.15 -10.97
CA PRO A 759 -37.29 -56.11 -10.49
C PRO A 759 -36.60 -54.75 -10.43
N ASP A 760 -37.38 -53.67 -10.51
CA ASP A 760 -36.91 -52.30 -10.29
C ASP A 760 -36.69 -52.01 -8.79
N SER A 761 -36.06 -50.88 -8.47
CA SER A 761 -35.72 -50.50 -7.09
C SER A 761 -36.93 -50.49 -6.15
N ASP A 762 -38.09 -50.03 -6.61
CA ASP A 762 -39.31 -49.95 -5.80
C ASP A 762 -39.87 -51.34 -5.48
N ARG A 763 -39.88 -52.27 -6.45
CA ARG A 763 -40.26 -53.65 -6.22
C ARG A 763 -39.25 -54.41 -5.36
N ILE A 764 -37.96 -54.09 -5.44
CA ILE A 764 -36.95 -54.65 -4.53
C ILE A 764 -37.21 -54.19 -3.09
N CYS A 765 -37.51 -52.90 -2.90
CA CYS A 765 -37.91 -52.36 -1.59
C CYS A 765 -39.17 -53.05 -1.06
N GLU A 766 -40.20 -53.20 -1.91
CA GLU A 766 -41.43 -53.91 -1.57
C GLU A 766 -41.16 -55.36 -1.16
N PHE A 767 -40.34 -56.07 -1.94
CA PHE A 767 -39.92 -57.45 -1.65
C PHE A 767 -39.21 -57.53 -0.28
N MET A 768 -38.29 -56.61 0.02
CA MET A 768 -37.60 -56.57 1.31
C MET A 768 -38.56 -56.31 2.49
N LYS A 769 -39.54 -55.41 2.32
CA LYS A 769 -40.51 -55.08 3.37
C LYS A 769 -41.55 -56.19 3.57
N LYS A 770 -42.13 -56.72 2.48
CA LYS A 770 -43.27 -57.65 2.51
C LYS A 770 -42.84 -59.12 2.58
N GLU A 771 -41.96 -59.56 1.70
CA GLU A 771 -41.60 -60.99 1.59
C GLU A 771 -40.53 -61.39 2.59
N LEU A 772 -39.48 -60.58 2.73
CA LEU A 772 -38.41 -60.84 3.71
C LEU A 772 -38.76 -60.33 5.11
N GLY A 773 -39.84 -59.55 5.25
CA GLY A 773 -40.29 -59.02 6.53
C GLY A 773 -39.34 -58.02 7.19
N MET A 774 -38.50 -57.31 6.42
CA MET A 774 -37.46 -56.41 6.92
C MET A 774 -37.89 -54.94 6.99
N THR A 775 -39.16 -54.68 7.27
CA THR A 775 -39.71 -53.31 7.34
C THR A 775 -38.91 -52.41 8.29
N THR A 776 -38.53 -52.93 9.46
CA THR A 776 -37.73 -52.16 10.43
C THR A 776 -36.36 -51.78 9.88
N LEU A 777 -35.64 -52.71 9.24
CA LEU A 777 -34.33 -52.44 8.63
C LEU A 777 -34.42 -51.33 7.58
N VAL A 778 -35.40 -51.42 6.68
CA VAL A 778 -35.55 -50.44 5.61
C VAL A 778 -35.89 -49.08 6.18
N ASN A 779 -36.80 -49.01 7.16
CA ASN A 779 -37.15 -47.76 7.84
C ASN A 779 -35.97 -47.17 8.63
N THR A 780 -35.12 -48.01 9.25
CA THR A 780 -33.86 -47.55 9.86
C THR A 780 -32.92 -46.95 8.80
N GLY A 781 -32.89 -47.54 7.60
CA GLY A 781 -32.15 -47.01 6.46
C GLY A 781 -32.61 -45.61 6.03
N GLU A 782 -33.89 -45.27 6.17
CA GLU A 782 -34.43 -43.95 5.79
C GLU A 782 -33.85 -42.78 6.63
N MET A 783 -33.13 -43.06 7.73
CA MET A 783 -32.37 -42.05 8.49
C MET A 783 -31.10 -41.56 7.78
N PHE A 784 -30.64 -42.29 6.76
CA PHE A 784 -29.49 -41.95 5.95
C PHE A 784 -29.84 -40.86 4.92
N ARG A 785 -28.82 -40.29 4.27
CA ARG A 785 -29.01 -39.19 3.30
C ARG A 785 -29.89 -39.62 2.12
N SER A 786 -29.65 -40.83 1.61
CA SER A 786 -30.43 -41.47 0.56
C SER A 786 -30.39 -42.97 0.77
N VAL A 787 -31.42 -43.65 0.27
CA VAL A 787 -31.54 -45.12 0.29
C VAL A 787 -31.82 -45.60 -1.12
N SER A 788 -31.12 -46.63 -1.58
CA SER A 788 -31.33 -47.22 -2.90
C SER A 788 -31.27 -48.74 -2.83
N PHE A 789 -31.96 -49.41 -3.75
CA PHE A 789 -32.12 -50.86 -3.74
C PHE A 789 -31.66 -51.46 -5.07
N TYR A 790 -30.79 -52.46 -4.99
CA TYR A 790 -30.25 -53.17 -6.14
C TYR A 790 -30.30 -54.67 -5.91
N ALA A 791 -30.40 -55.42 -7.01
CA ALA A 791 -30.25 -56.86 -7.02
C ALA A 791 -29.12 -57.24 -7.97
N THR A 792 -28.23 -58.12 -7.54
CA THR A 792 -27.07 -58.56 -8.33
C THR A 792 -26.99 -60.08 -8.39
N SER A 793 -26.52 -60.58 -9.53
CA SER A 793 -26.33 -62.01 -9.76
C SER A 793 -24.86 -62.40 -9.60
N VAL A 794 -24.63 -63.67 -9.24
CA VAL A 794 -23.30 -64.28 -9.20
C VAL A 794 -22.89 -64.82 -10.58
N TYR A 795 -23.81 -64.99 -11.54
CA TYR A 795 -23.47 -65.49 -12.87
C TYR A 795 -23.08 -64.37 -13.85
N THR A 796 -22.09 -64.67 -14.68
CA THR A 796 -21.47 -63.76 -15.66
C THR A 796 -22.42 -63.23 -16.73
N ASP A 797 -23.56 -63.90 -16.95
CA ASP A 797 -24.46 -63.59 -18.06
C ASP A 797 -25.34 -62.36 -17.77
N ASN A 798 -25.38 -61.88 -16.52
CA ASN A 798 -26.15 -60.71 -16.10
C ASN A 798 -25.28 -59.62 -15.44
N ARG A 799 -24.12 -59.31 -16.05
CA ARG A 799 -23.16 -58.27 -15.60
C ARG A 799 -23.72 -56.85 -15.66
N SER A 800 -24.80 -56.62 -16.39
CA SER A 800 -25.42 -55.29 -16.56
C SER A 800 -25.87 -54.68 -15.22
N THR A 801 -26.46 -55.48 -14.32
CA THR A 801 -26.94 -55.02 -13.01
C THR A 801 -25.80 -54.72 -12.04
N LEU A 802 -24.72 -55.50 -12.10
CA LEU A 802 -23.49 -55.25 -11.33
C LEU A 802 -22.82 -53.94 -11.77
N ARG A 803 -22.72 -53.72 -13.08
CA ARG A 803 -22.20 -52.47 -13.64
C ARG A 803 -23.04 -51.27 -13.21
N GLU A 804 -24.37 -51.40 -13.30
CA GLU A 804 -25.30 -50.33 -12.92
C GLU A 804 -25.17 -49.97 -11.43
N LEU A 805 -25.00 -50.95 -10.54
CA LEU A 805 -24.75 -50.72 -9.11
C LEU A 805 -23.49 -49.86 -8.91
N PHE A 806 -22.36 -50.22 -9.50
CA PHE A 806 -21.13 -49.46 -9.30
C PHE A 806 -21.21 -48.06 -9.94
N PHE A 807 -21.87 -47.92 -11.07
CA PHE A 807 -22.17 -46.61 -11.67
C PHE A 807 -23.07 -45.76 -10.78
N HIS A 808 -24.07 -46.37 -10.14
CA HIS A 808 -24.90 -45.69 -9.16
C HIS A 808 -24.08 -45.18 -7.97
N LEU A 809 -23.18 -46.00 -7.42
CA LEU A 809 -22.29 -45.60 -6.32
C LEU A 809 -21.41 -44.40 -6.70
N LEU A 810 -20.91 -44.37 -7.95
CA LEU A 810 -20.15 -43.23 -8.48
C LEU A 810 -21.04 -41.99 -8.72
N ARG A 811 -22.26 -42.16 -9.25
CA ARG A 811 -23.23 -41.07 -9.48
C ARG A 811 -23.73 -40.43 -8.18
N GLN A 812 -23.90 -41.20 -7.10
CA GLN A 812 -24.18 -40.66 -5.75
C GLN A 812 -23.09 -39.67 -5.28
N ARG A 813 -21.88 -39.81 -5.84
CA ARG A 813 -20.73 -38.94 -5.60
C ARG A 813 -20.54 -37.87 -6.67
N LYS A 814 -21.54 -37.69 -7.54
CA LYS A 814 -21.53 -36.75 -8.67
C LYS A 814 -20.37 -36.99 -9.64
N ILE A 815 -19.85 -38.22 -9.68
CA ILE A 815 -18.86 -38.62 -10.67
C ILE A 815 -19.64 -38.92 -11.96
N SER A 816 -19.33 -38.17 -13.03
CA SER A 816 -19.85 -38.47 -14.37
C SER A 816 -19.36 -39.86 -14.78
N CYS A 817 -20.29 -40.76 -15.08
CA CYS A 817 -20.03 -42.13 -15.51
C CYS A 817 -20.43 -42.31 -16.95
#